data_AF-A0A9D6WHX9-F1
#
_entry.id   AF-A0A9D6WHX9-F1
#
_cell.length_a   1.000
_cell.length_b   1.000
_cell.length_c   1.000
_cell.angle_alpha   90.00
_cell.angle_beta   90.00
_cell.angle_gamma   90.00
#
_symmetry.space_group_name_H-M   'P 1'
#
loop_
_entity.id
_entity.type
_entity.pdbx_description
1 polymer ?
#
loop_
_entity_poly.entity_id
_entity_poly.type
_entity_poly.pdbx_seq_one_letter_code
_entity_poly.pdbx_strand_id
1 'polypeptide(L)'
;MDIHAAPRAVKSELSDLPIARLDAQDREQSAPFREYLEQNGCAVIYNRKPSIPEMYHLIIGDSAFVKHSLASIDPNATSPFVIVYLKHHEILLLNDYSKGVKIAAIHGISLGTRDIPNLFAFFLTGEQSLLDVAGDTGVMHGMRSVDAYDDTDDRPSHGETVIRNAPETARSSTTSDLQRISHTIREMFGKLQPGDTATDKDNREIPDFHEDGIIGKRDRVRSMRSGVHRIRLRWWHSFAFVLCVFIMPLLWYGVSMGIFMLVQWRGMSALQTLDTNKIHTIVSISTYWKEQANASLSFVGVPIRLIGGSGIVHTQERLVSIAGDVLTAQRAIVQLVSDGQRLSPFLLGTQINGDNAPASIPASIDRLRFATDTLATSLGLVVAQVRLIRDEGVFPFSIPRIQEILQKAERMLSTGLSRVTNLGTMISLYRAAGGFDGKKTYLILLQNSMELRPTGGFIGSVATVSVEDGIMTMPSVQDVYALDGQLKGHVDPPIPIKELLEQEHWYLRDSNWDPDFRISAEKAAWFYEKESGVTVDGVIAVSSELLTDLLGATGPLSLPDYNDRITKENFFGKSLFYTKADFFPGSTQKKDFLGSLLIALLGSVTSRSTGNNGALVQVLEQALNRADIQFWFSGGNEQSIAEQAGWTGALVPKTSCDANDTGCKANTIAFVESNMGINKANFYISRSIRDRVDVDTDGRIRGTVTITYTNTSGDDSILSGGGVYLGYMRLYMPADAVITSASYDGREIGGKSAKRLGRVLPYREEGESRDRSVGTAFAISVAPGMVRRLMITYQRGEEVRIGNTGGTLIHALRKQPGMVNTALETIIGYPFHWTAHAKGPLQMSVVDGFLANAKELRYNTDLDQTKTFILIFGNTVP
;
A
#
# COMPACT_ATOMS: atom_id res chain seq x y z
N MET A 1 -23.60 4.80 4.69
CA MET A 1 -24.88 4.41 5.32
C MET A 1 -25.97 5.30 4.78
N ASP A 2 -27.10 4.70 4.42
CA ASP A 2 -28.36 5.38 4.12
C ASP A 2 -29.25 5.40 5.36
N ILE A 3 -29.90 6.53 5.61
CA ILE A 3 -30.63 6.79 6.86
C ILE A 3 -32.11 6.34 6.76
N HIS A 4 -32.54 5.87 5.58
CA HIS A 4 -33.90 5.40 5.32
C HIS A 4 -34.18 3.94 5.75
N ALA A 5 -33.19 3.18 6.21
CA ALA A 5 -33.32 1.73 6.47
C ALA A 5 -32.97 1.26 7.91
N ALA A 6 -32.96 2.17 8.90
CA ALA A 6 -32.77 1.80 10.31
C ALA A 6 -34.11 1.41 10.99
N PRO A 7 -34.16 0.35 11.83
CA PRO A 7 -35.37 -0.03 12.56
C PRO A 7 -35.75 1.02 13.61
N ARG A 8 -37.05 1.16 13.88
CA ARG A 8 -37.65 2.26 14.68
C ARG A 8 -37.01 2.55 16.03
N ALA A 9 -36.43 1.55 16.72
CA ALA A 9 -35.79 1.71 18.02
C ALA A 9 -34.47 2.52 18.01
N VAL A 10 -33.75 2.55 16.88
CA VAL A 10 -32.47 3.29 16.77
C VAL A 10 -32.71 4.79 16.51
N LYS A 11 -33.92 5.18 16.11
CA LYS A 11 -34.27 6.58 15.81
C LYS A 11 -34.47 7.48 17.03
N SER A 12 -34.48 6.93 18.24
CA SER A 12 -34.75 7.67 19.49
C SER A 12 -33.55 7.87 20.42
N GLU A 13 -32.36 7.38 20.07
CA GLU A 13 -31.12 7.63 20.84
C GLU A 13 -30.18 8.64 20.15
N LEU A 14 -30.43 8.94 18.87
CA LEU A 14 -29.66 9.89 18.06
C LEU A 14 -30.43 11.17 17.70
N SER A 15 -31.66 11.34 18.20
CA SER A 15 -32.49 12.53 17.97
C SER A 15 -32.16 13.70 18.90
N ASP A 16 -31.48 13.45 20.02
CA ASP A 16 -31.46 14.34 21.17
C ASP A 16 -30.06 14.98 21.42
N LEU A 17 -29.07 14.64 20.58
CA LEU A 17 -27.71 15.21 20.67
C LEU A 17 -27.49 16.29 19.59
N PRO A 18 -26.88 17.44 19.93
CA PRO A 18 -26.57 18.49 18.95
C PRO A 18 -25.56 17.99 17.90
N ILE A 19 -25.86 18.21 16.62
CA ILE A 19 -25.03 17.74 15.50
C ILE A 19 -24.08 18.86 15.06
N ALA A 20 -22.79 18.56 14.99
CA ALA A 20 -21.78 19.42 14.39
C ALA A 20 -21.29 18.83 13.06
N ARG A 21 -21.31 19.62 12.00
CA ARG A 21 -20.64 19.31 10.74
C ARG A 21 -19.21 19.84 10.80
N LEU A 22 -18.25 19.02 10.39
CA LEU A 22 -16.85 19.41 10.30
C LEU A 22 -16.29 19.00 8.94
N ASP A 23 -16.11 19.98 8.05
CA ASP A 23 -15.48 19.76 6.76
C ASP A 23 -13.98 20.07 6.91
N ALA A 24 -13.12 19.07 6.71
CA ALA A 24 -11.68 19.21 6.85
C ALA A 24 -10.89 18.53 5.74
N GLN A 25 -9.86 19.24 5.27
CA GLN A 25 -8.90 18.75 4.29
C GLN A 25 -7.97 17.68 4.89
N ASP A 26 -7.58 17.87 6.15
CA ASP A 26 -6.75 16.93 6.92
C ASP A 26 -7.52 16.44 8.16
N ARG A 27 -7.48 15.13 8.39
CA ARG A 27 -8.16 14.47 9.49
C ARG A 27 -7.35 14.50 10.80
N GLU A 28 -6.03 14.63 10.75
CA GLU A 28 -5.19 14.76 11.95
C GLU A 28 -5.31 16.17 12.52
N GLN A 29 -5.19 17.21 11.68
CA GLN A 29 -5.32 18.62 12.08
C GLN A 29 -6.72 18.96 12.64
N SER A 30 -7.75 18.21 12.24
CA SER A 30 -9.14 18.38 12.73
C SER A 30 -9.51 17.49 13.92
N ALA A 31 -8.66 16.51 14.29
CA ALA A 31 -8.95 15.61 15.41
C ALA A 31 -9.17 16.34 16.75
N PRO A 32 -8.40 17.38 17.14
CA PRO A 32 -8.62 18.09 18.42
C PRO A 32 -10.00 18.77 18.52
N PHE A 33 -10.52 19.30 17.41
CA PHE A 33 -11.86 19.91 17.37
C PHE A 33 -12.97 18.86 17.50
N ARG A 34 -12.81 17.72 16.80
CA ARG A 34 -13.72 16.57 16.92
C ARG A 34 -13.74 16.04 18.35
N GLU A 35 -12.57 15.73 18.91
CA GLU A 35 -12.46 15.19 20.27
C GLU A 35 -13.12 16.12 21.29
N TYR A 36 -12.90 17.43 21.18
CA TYR A 36 -13.55 18.41 22.05
C TYR A 36 -15.08 18.41 21.91
N LEU A 37 -15.60 18.38 20.68
CA LEU A 37 -17.05 18.34 20.43
C LEU A 37 -17.68 17.04 20.92
N GLU A 38 -17.09 15.88 20.62
CA GLU A 38 -17.59 14.56 21.06
C GLU A 38 -17.51 14.39 22.58
N GLN A 39 -16.45 14.91 23.24
CA GLN A 39 -16.35 14.93 24.71
C GLN A 39 -17.39 15.82 25.39
N ASN A 40 -17.92 16.84 24.70
CA ASN A 40 -19.00 17.70 25.17
C ASN A 40 -20.39 17.29 24.61
N GLY A 41 -20.52 16.07 24.08
CA GLY A 41 -21.82 15.51 23.69
C GLY A 41 -22.37 15.95 22.32
N CYS A 42 -21.56 16.62 21.48
CA CYS A 42 -21.92 16.85 20.08
C CYS A 42 -21.65 15.62 19.21
N ALA A 43 -22.56 15.28 18.32
CA ALA A 43 -22.36 14.27 17.28
C ALA A 43 -21.66 14.90 16.06
N VAL A 44 -20.40 14.51 15.80
CA VAL A 44 -19.57 15.13 14.74
C VAL A 44 -19.63 14.34 13.42
N ILE A 45 -20.03 15.01 12.33
CA ILE A 45 -20.11 14.42 10.99
C ILE A 45 -19.10 15.10 10.05
N TYR A 46 -18.29 14.28 9.37
CA TYR A 46 -17.14 14.71 8.57
C TYR A 46 -17.43 14.80 7.07
N ASN A 47 -17.00 15.89 6.42
CA ASN A 47 -16.95 16.07 4.95
C ASN A 47 -18.25 15.69 4.21
N ARG A 48 -19.41 15.82 4.88
CA ARG A 48 -20.72 15.43 4.36
C ARG A 48 -21.81 16.16 5.12
N LYS A 49 -22.78 16.73 4.39
CA LYS A 49 -23.96 17.35 5.00
C LYS A 49 -24.79 16.30 5.76
N PRO A 50 -25.22 16.57 7.01
CA PRO A 50 -26.13 15.68 7.74
C PRO A 50 -27.53 15.64 7.12
N SER A 51 -28.34 14.63 7.49
CA SER A 51 -29.76 14.53 7.10
C SER A 51 -30.73 15.21 8.09
N ILE A 52 -30.17 15.91 9.08
CA ILE A 52 -30.83 16.65 10.17
C ILE A 52 -29.99 17.94 10.28
N PRO A 53 -30.58 19.14 10.49
CA PRO A 53 -29.83 20.40 10.44
C PRO A 53 -28.58 20.41 11.34
N GLU A 54 -27.44 20.82 10.78
CA GLU A 54 -26.23 21.06 11.56
C GLU A 54 -26.42 22.27 12.52
N MET A 55 -26.15 22.07 13.82
CA MET A 55 -26.17 23.13 14.84
C MET A 55 -24.87 23.95 14.84
N TYR A 56 -23.76 23.35 14.40
CA TYR A 56 -22.47 24.01 14.21
C TYR A 56 -21.85 23.52 12.90
N HIS A 57 -21.26 24.42 12.11
CA HIS A 57 -20.48 24.03 10.92
C HIS A 57 -19.06 24.59 11.01
N LEU A 58 -18.10 23.68 11.16
CA LEU A 58 -16.67 23.96 11.14
C LEU A 58 -16.07 23.65 9.76
N ILE A 59 -15.18 24.51 9.27
CA ILE A 59 -14.36 24.25 8.07
C ILE A 59 -12.87 24.44 8.42
N ILE A 60 -12.02 23.48 8.04
CA ILE A 60 -10.59 23.44 8.40
C ILE A 60 -9.72 23.00 7.19
N GLY A 61 -8.89 23.88 6.65
CA GLY A 61 -7.97 23.53 5.54
C GLY A 61 -7.26 24.71 4.89
N ASP A 62 -6.76 24.50 3.67
CA ASP A 62 -6.17 25.52 2.80
C ASP A 62 -7.20 26.41 2.09
N SER A 63 -6.73 27.46 1.42
CA SER A 63 -7.58 28.57 0.96
C SER A 63 -8.50 28.12 -0.17
N ALA A 64 -8.04 27.21 -1.02
CA ALA A 64 -8.85 26.59 -2.06
C ALA A 64 -9.93 25.69 -1.42
N PHE A 65 -9.58 24.87 -0.43
CA PHE A 65 -10.52 24.02 0.29
C PHE A 65 -11.60 24.84 1.03
N VAL A 66 -11.21 25.93 1.72
CA VAL A 66 -12.15 26.79 2.45
C VAL A 66 -13.05 27.57 1.48
N LYS A 67 -12.53 28.14 0.39
CA LYS A 67 -13.35 28.82 -0.64
C LYS A 67 -14.35 27.87 -1.30
N HIS A 68 -13.90 26.66 -1.69
CA HIS A 68 -14.76 25.63 -2.26
C HIS A 68 -15.87 25.19 -1.28
N SER A 69 -15.52 25.00 -0.01
CA SER A 69 -16.48 24.61 1.02
C SER A 69 -17.50 25.72 1.32
N LEU A 70 -17.04 26.98 1.40
CA LEU A 70 -17.91 28.16 1.51
C LEU A 70 -18.90 28.30 0.35
N ALA A 71 -18.45 28.07 -0.89
CA ALA A 71 -19.31 28.11 -2.07
C ALA A 71 -20.42 27.04 -2.08
N SER A 72 -20.36 26.04 -1.19
CA SER A 72 -21.39 24.99 -1.01
C SER A 72 -22.45 25.30 0.06
N ILE A 73 -22.38 26.48 0.69
CA ILE A 73 -23.20 26.89 1.83
C ILE A 73 -24.26 27.91 1.43
N ASP A 74 -25.46 27.80 2.01
CA ASP A 74 -26.50 28.83 1.90
C ASP A 74 -26.23 29.93 2.93
N PRO A 75 -25.95 31.18 2.51
CA PRO A 75 -25.65 32.28 3.43
C PRO A 75 -26.85 32.73 4.28
N ASN A 76 -28.06 32.22 4.04
CA ASN A 76 -29.26 32.50 4.84
C ASN A 76 -29.57 31.41 5.87
N ALA A 77 -28.78 30.33 5.95
CA ALA A 77 -29.01 29.26 6.90
C ALA A 77 -28.78 29.74 8.35
N THR A 78 -29.72 29.47 9.24
CA THR A 78 -29.74 29.98 10.63
C THR A 78 -28.81 29.22 11.59
N SER A 79 -27.74 28.63 11.08
CA SER A 79 -26.74 27.89 11.88
C SER A 79 -25.47 28.74 12.04
N PRO A 80 -24.82 28.76 13.23
CA PRO A 80 -23.54 29.44 13.40
C PRO A 80 -22.43 28.80 12.55
N PHE A 81 -21.97 29.53 11.54
CA PHE A 81 -20.82 29.17 10.70
C PHE A 81 -19.51 29.64 11.32
N VAL A 82 -18.54 28.73 11.39
CA VAL A 82 -17.28 28.89 12.15
C VAL A 82 -16.13 28.33 11.32
N ILE A 83 -15.10 29.13 10.97
CA ILE A 83 -14.07 28.71 10.03
C ILE A 83 -12.66 28.92 10.58
N VAL A 84 -11.81 27.89 10.46
CA VAL A 84 -10.41 27.88 10.91
C VAL A 84 -9.51 27.69 9.69
N TYR A 85 -8.42 28.44 9.65
CA TYR A 85 -7.57 28.58 8.47
C TYR A 85 -6.08 28.35 8.77
N LEU A 86 -5.40 27.54 7.93
CA LEU A 86 -4.10 26.94 8.28
C LEU A 86 -3.00 27.16 7.22
N LYS A 87 -2.75 28.42 6.81
CA LYS A 87 -1.43 28.98 6.43
C LYS A 87 -1.48 30.48 6.10
N HIS A 88 -0.36 31.18 6.17
CA HIS A 88 -0.33 32.64 6.24
C HIS A 88 -0.75 33.40 4.96
N HIS A 89 -0.37 32.92 3.78
CA HIS A 89 -0.14 33.82 2.63
C HIS A 89 -1.37 34.27 1.82
N GLU A 90 -2.58 33.84 2.15
CA GLU A 90 -3.78 34.11 1.32
C GLU A 90 -5.00 34.72 2.06
N ILE A 91 -4.84 35.17 3.31
CA ILE A 91 -5.97 35.71 4.12
C ILE A 91 -6.70 36.85 3.40
N LEU A 92 -5.97 37.73 2.70
CA LEU A 92 -6.53 38.83 1.90
C LEU A 92 -7.52 38.34 0.82
N LEU A 93 -7.34 37.14 0.28
CA LEU A 93 -8.19 36.55 -0.75
C LEU A 93 -9.46 35.89 -0.20
N LEU A 94 -9.76 36.04 1.11
CA LEU A 94 -11.00 35.59 1.75
C LEU A 94 -11.91 36.74 2.19
N ASN A 95 -11.45 38.00 2.10
CA ASN A 95 -12.20 39.17 2.58
C ASN A 95 -13.59 39.33 1.92
N ASP A 96 -13.75 39.00 0.65
CA ASP A 96 -15.04 39.07 -0.07
C ASP A 96 -16.13 38.15 0.54
N TYR A 97 -15.71 37.07 1.20
CA TYR A 97 -16.60 36.10 1.87
C TYR A 97 -16.77 36.37 3.37
N SER A 98 -16.17 37.43 3.92
CA SER A 98 -16.09 37.67 5.38
C SER A 98 -17.40 38.16 6.04
N LYS A 99 -18.41 38.59 5.27
CA LYS A 99 -19.64 39.18 5.83
C LYS A 99 -20.48 38.15 6.59
N GLY A 100 -20.37 38.18 7.91
CA GLY A 100 -21.08 37.27 8.83
C GLY A 100 -20.33 35.97 9.16
N VAL A 101 -19.12 35.81 8.63
CA VAL A 101 -18.26 34.63 8.85
C VAL A 101 -17.10 35.02 9.75
N LYS A 102 -16.74 34.14 10.70
CA LYS A 102 -15.52 34.29 11.52
C LYS A 102 -14.42 33.34 11.05
N ILE A 103 -13.20 33.87 11.01
CA ILE A 103 -11.98 33.20 10.56
C ILE A 103 -10.93 33.23 11.68
N ALA A 104 -10.30 32.10 11.99
CA ALA A 104 -9.08 32.08 12.80
C ALA A 104 -7.91 31.53 11.98
N ALA A 105 -6.88 32.34 11.74
CA ALA A 105 -5.65 31.95 11.07
C ALA A 105 -4.63 31.42 12.09
N ILE A 106 -3.99 30.27 11.81
CA ILE A 106 -3.14 29.56 12.78
C ILE A 106 -1.80 29.18 12.14
N HIS A 107 -0.69 29.55 12.79
CA HIS A 107 0.61 29.67 12.13
C HIS A 107 1.66 28.73 12.73
N GLY A 108 1.88 27.58 12.08
CA GLY A 108 2.99 26.66 12.41
C GLY A 108 2.84 25.84 13.71
N ILE A 109 1.69 25.92 14.37
CA ILE A 109 1.39 25.25 15.64
C ILE A 109 0.50 24.02 15.39
N SER A 110 0.79 22.90 16.04
CA SER A 110 -0.17 21.80 16.20
C SER A 110 -1.05 22.06 17.42
N LEU A 111 -2.37 22.14 17.22
CA LEU A 111 -3.31 22.50 18.28
C LEU A 111 -3.49 21.37 19.30
N GLY A 112 -3.42 21.71 20.60
CA GLY A 112 -3.83 20.83 21.67
C GLY A 112 -5.31 20.99 22.02
N THR A 113 -5.93 19.97 22.60
CA THR A 113 -7.31 20.02 23.12
C THR A 113 -7.53 21.06 24.23
N ARG A 114 -6.46 21.68 24.76
CA ARG A 114 -6.50 22.80 25.70
C ARG A 114 -6.66 24.18 25.04
N ASP A 115 -6.37 24.29 23.75
CA ASP A 115 -6.41 25.56 23.01
C ASP A 115 -7.79 25.77 22.34
N ILE A 116 -8.44 24.66 21.98
CA ILE A 116 -9.77 24.57 21.36
C ILE A 116 -10.87 25.37 22.09
N PRO A 117 -10.98 25.38 23.44
CA PRO A 117 -11.98 26.19 24.14
C PRO A 117 -11.87 27.70 23.86
N ASN A 118 -10.64 28.22 23.70
CA ASN A 118 -10.41 29.65 23.43
C ASN A 118 -10.81 30.01 22.00
N LEU A 119 -10.60 29.11 21.04
CA LEU A 119 -11.07 29.28 19.66
C LEU A 119 -12.60 29.28 19.61
N PHE A 120 -13.27 28.32 20.25
CA PHE A 120 -14.74 28.32 20.33
C PHE A 120 -15.30 29.57 21.05
N ALA A 121 -14.61 30.10 22.05
CA ALA A 121 -15.00 31.36 22.69
C ALA A 121 -14.94 32.55 21.72
N PHE A 122 -13.84 32.70 20.96
CA PHE A 122 -13.76 33.71 19.87
C PHE A 122 -14.90 33.53 18.86
N PHE A 123 -15.10 32.30 18.38
CA PHE A 123 -16.11 32.01 17.35
C PHE A 123 -17.55 32.27 17.81
N LEU A 124 -17.89 31.93 19.05
CA LEU A 124 -19.29 31.99 19.52
C LEU A 124 -19.60 33.27 20.31
N THR A 125 -18.60 33.99 20.84
CA THR A 125 -18.82 35.19 21.67
C THR A 125 -17.95 36.42 21.35
N GLY A 126 -16.86 36.29 20.58
CA GLY A 126 -16.04 37.43 20.19
C GLY A 126 -16.75 38.40 19.22
N GLU A 127 -16.45 39.69 19.29
CA GLU A 127 -17.02 40.70 18.37
C GLU A 127 -16.22 40.82 17.06
N GLN A 128 -14.98 40.33 17.03
CA GLN A 128 -14.08 40.37 15.88
C GLN A 128 -14.39 39.26 14.86
N SER A 129 -14.19 39.54 13.57
CA SER A 129 -14.36 38.59 12.47
C SER A 129 -13.10 37.78 12.13
N LEU A 130 -11.91 38.29 12.45
CA LEU A 130 -10.63 37.64 12.21
C LEU A 130 -9.82 37.53 13.52
N LEU A 131 -9.21 36.37 13.74
CA LEU A 131 -8.23 36.10 14.78
C LEU A 131 -6.94 35.57 14.12
N ASP A 132 -5.78 36.13 14.45
CA ASP A 132 -4.47 35.63 14.04
C ASP A 132 -3.76 35.00 15.26
N VAL A 133 -3.32 33.75 15.11
CA VAL A 133 -2.61 32.96 16.13
C VAL A 133 -1.17 32.72 15.67
N ALA A 134 -0.36 33.77 15.80
CA ALA A 134 1.09 33.73 15.61
C ALA A 134 1.80 33.03 16.78
N GLY A 135 2.76 32.15 16.47
CA GLY A 135 3.49 31.38 17.47
C GLY A 135 4.69 32.10 18.06
N ASP A 136 4.51 32.69 19.25
CA ASP A 136 5.59 32.95 20.21
C ASP A 136 5.19 32.41 21.61
N THR A 137 6.16 32.14 22.47
CA THR A 137 6.01 31.09 23.50
C THR A 137 5.29 31.53 24.77
N GLY A 138 4.15 30.90 25.05
CA GLY A 138 3.65 30.68 26.41
C GLY A 138 2.51 31.60 26.87
N VAL A 139 1.33 30.99 27.06
CA VAL A 139 0.06 31.62 27.52
C VAL A 139 -0.56 32.56 26.48
N MET A 140 -1.82 32.27 26.11
CA MET A 140 -2.67 33.21 25.37
C MET A 140 -2.80 34.53 26.15
N HIS A 141 -2.17 35.60 25.66
CA HIS A 141 -2.17 36.92 26.29
C HIS A 141 -2.36 38.04 25.26
N GLY A 142 -3.53 38.66 25.30
CA GLY A 142 -3.89 39.80 24.44
C GLY A 142 -4.35 39.38 23.04
N MET A 143 -5.66 39.39 22.81
CA MET A 143 -6.22 39.37 21.45
C MET A 143 -5.80 40.66 20.72
N ARG A 144 -5.22 40.53 19.51
CA ARG A 144 -5.01 41.64 18.59
C ARG A 144 -6.10 41.62 17.52
N SER A 145 -6.86 42.70 17.38
CA SER A 145 -7.55 42.98 16.13
C SER A 145 -6.53 43.30 15.04
N VAL A 146 -6.84 42.90 13.82
CA VAL A 146 -6.24 43.48 12.61
C VAL A 146 -7.34 44.31 11.97
N ASP A 147 -7.40 45.59 12.33
CA ASP A 147 -8.25 46.55 11.64
C ASP A 147 -7.69 46.82 10.24
N ALA A 148 -8.58 47.00 9.26
CA ALA A 148 -8.20 47.06 7.85
C ALA A 148 -7.36 48.30 7.52
N TYR A 149 -6.45 48.16 6.54
CA TYR A 149 -5.78 49.31 5.93
C TYR A 149 -5.86 49.27 4.40
N ASP A 150 -5.82 50.46 3.82
CA ASP A 150 -6.13 50.78 2.43
C ASP A 150 -4.90 50.69 1.50
N ASP A 151 -5.13 50.72 0.20
CA ASP A 151 -4.08 50.64 -0.83
C ASP A 151 -3.51 52.04 -1.16
N THR A 152 -2.19 52.27 -0.98
CA THR A 152 -1.42 53.27 -1.76
C THR A 152 0.11 53.28 -1.53
N ASP A 153 0.83 53.32 -2.66
CA ASP A 153 2.12 53.95 -2.98
C ASP A 153 3.50 53.65 -2.29
N ASP A 154 4.42 53.27 -3.18
CA ASP A 154 5.82 53.71 -3.39
C ASP A 154 6.88 53.84 -2.24
N ARG A 155 7.66 52.76 -2.12
CA ARG A 155 9.16 52.75 -2.03
C ARG A 155 9.87 53.19 -0.71
N PRO A 156 11.18 52.84 -0.52
CA PRO A 156 11.68 52.43 0.80
C PRO A 156 12.76 53.33 1.44
N SER A 157 12.99 53.20 2.75
CA SER A 157 14.32 53.33 3.41
C SER A 157 14.34 52.89 4.89
N HIS A 158 15.53 52.89 5.50
CA HIS A 158 15.88 52.44 6.87
C HIS A 158 15.22 53.22 8.03
N GLY A 159 15.27 52.69 9.26
CA GLY A 159 15.25 53.53 10.47
C GLY A 159 14.96 52.83 11.81
N GLU A 160 15.94 52.82 12.71
CA GLU A 160 15.90 52.26 14.08
C GLU A 160 14.88 52.91 15.06
N THR A 161 14.37 52.10 16.00
CA THR A 161 13.98 52.38 17.41
C THR A 161 13.33 53.71 17.84
N VAL A 162 12.28 53.60 18.68
CA VAL A 162 12.31 54.07 20.11
C VAL A 162 11.07 53.56 20.87
N ILE A 163 11.22 53.34 22.19
CA ILE A 163 10.15 52.93 23.13
C ILE A 163 9.85 54.07 24.10
N ARG A 164 8.56 54.37 24.43
CA ARG A 164 8.09 54.74 25.80
C ARG A 164 6.58 55.02 25.98
N ASN A 165 6.00 54.26 26.93
CA ASN A 165 5.12 54.69 28.04
C ASN A 165 3.58 54.86 27.92
N ALA A 166 2.93 54.12 28.85
CA ALA A 166 1.72 54.45 29.65
C ALA A 166 0.31 54.29 29.04
N PRO A 167 -0.76 54.07 29.86
CA PRO A 167 -0.81 53.73 31.30
C PRO A 167 -1.60 52.44 31.66
N GLU A 168 -1.52 51.97 32.91
CA GLU A 168 -2.35 50.88 33.45
C GLU A 168 -3.73 51.37 33.96
N THR A 169 -4.82 51.22 33.17
CA THR A 169 -6.21 51.32 33.70
C THR A 169 -7.19 50.35 33.02
N ALA A 170 -6.92 49.04 33.05
CA ALA A 170 -7.83 48.02 32.51
C ALA A 170 -7.80 46.63 33.23
N ARG A 171 -7.30 46.53 34.47
CA ARG A 171 -7.27 45.26 35.23
C ARG A 171 -8.59 44.96 35.96
N SER A 172 -9.71 44.80 35.26
CA SER A 172 -10.97 44.33 35.87
C SER A 172 -12.04 43.80 34.89
N SER A 173 -11.79 42.66 34.24
CA SER A 173 -12.88 41.87 33.59
C SER A 173 -12.55 40.39 33.36
N THR A 174 -11.28 40.03 33.17
CA THR A 174 -10.86 38.69 32.69
C THR A 174 -11.42 37.50 33.47
N THR A 175 -11.67 37.61 34.78
CA THR A 175 -12.32 36.54 35.56
C THR A 175 -13.82 36.42 35.27
N SER A 176 -14.55 37.53 35.12
CA SER A 176 -15.98 37.49 34.76
C SER A 176 -16.18 37.04 33.32
N ASP A 177 -15.25 37.36 32.43
CA ASP A 177 -15.31 36.97 31.03
C ASP A 177 -15.01 35.49 30.86
N LEU A 178 -13.99 34.95 31.54
CA LEU A 178 -13.75 33.50 31.59
C LEU A 178 -14.90 32.73 32.27
N GLN A 179 -15.52 33.29 33.32
CA GLN A 179 -16.70 32.66 33.92
C GLN A 179 -17.92 32.70 32.98
N ARG A 180 -18.19 33.82 32.29
CA ARG A 180 -19.20 33.91 31.24
C ARG A 180 -18.95 32.89 30.14
N ILE A 181 -17.74 32.85 29.57
CA ILE A 181 -17.35 31.86 28.55
C ILE A 181 -17.60 30.43 29.04
N SER A 182 -17.22 30.10 30.28
CA SER A 182 -17.49 28.77 30.86
C SER A 182 -18.98 28.46 31.08
N HIS A 183 -19.81 29.49 31.34
CA HIS A 183 -21.26 29.36 31.46
C HIS A 183 -21.91 29.16 30.10
N THR A 184 -21.54 29.98 29.11
CA THR A 184 -22.04 29.89 27.73
C THR A 184 -21.64 28.55 27.10
N ILE A 185 -20.40 28.08 27.30
CA ILE A 185 -19.98 26.73 26.85
C ILE A 185 -20.84 25.64 27.51
N ARG A 186 -21.18 25.76 28.81
CA ARG A 186 -22.08 24.81 29.48
C ARG A 186 -23.52 24.87 28.98
N GLU A 187 -24.04 26.04 28.62
CA GLU A 187 -25.39 26.19 28.05
C GLU A 187 -25.45 25.68 26.60
N MET A 188 -24.42 25.93 25.80
CA MET A 188 -24.31 25.51 24.39
C MET A 188 -24.19 23.98 24.21
N PHE A 189 -23.74 23.26 25.24
CA PHE A 189 -23.55 21.81 25.24
C PHE A 189 -24.39 21.07 26.30
N GLY A 190 -25.34 21.73 26.99
CA GLY A 190 -25.95 21.15 28.20
C GLY A 190 -27.39 21.54 28.52
N LYS A 191 -28.35 20.70 28.10
CA LYS A 191 -29.64 20.53 28.79
C LYS A 191 -30.12 19.08 28.81
N LEU A 192 -29.78 18.37 29.89
CA LEU A 192 -30.74 17.43 30.48
C LEU A 192 -31.83 18.26 31.18
N GLN A 193 -33.11 18.00 30.90
CA GLN A 193 -34.19 18.61 31.67
C GLN A 193 -34.37 17.91 33.03
N PRO A 194 -34.49 18.66 34.14
CA PRO A 194 -35.21 18.20 35.32
C PRO A 194 -36.70 18.00 34.96
N GLY A 195 -37.32 16.93 35.47
CA GLY A 195 -38.70 16.59 35.11
C GLY A 195 -39.77 17.43 35.83
N ASP A 196 -40.86 17.71 35.12
CA ASP A 196 -41.98 18.48 35.66
C ASP A 196 -42.94 17.65 36.55
N THR A 197 -43.21 18.27 37.69
CA THR A 197 -44.24 18.07 38.72
C THR A 197 -45.48 17.19 38.44
N ALA A 198 -45.88 16.44 39.48
CA ALA A 198 -47.27 16.40 39.94
C ALA A 198 -47.31 16.61 41.47
N THR A 199 -48.34 17.29 41.98
CA THR A 199 -48.41 17.90 43.32
C THR A 199 -49.14 17.06 44.37
N ASP A 200 -48.81 17.24 45.66
CA ASP A 200 -49.81 17.74 46.64
C ASP A 200 -49.15 18.46 47.85
N LYS A 201 -49.97 18.99 48.78
CA LYS A 201 -49.61 19.91 49.88
C LYS A 201 -49.88 19.36 51.31
N ASP A 202 -49.50 20.20 52.29
CA ASP A 202 -50.00 20.30 53.68
C ASP A 202 -49.53 19.22 54.70
N ASN A 203 -49.36 19.49 56.01
CA ASN A 203 -49.54 20.73 56.79
C ASN A 203 -48.74 20.73 58.13
N ARG A 204 -48.34 21.92 58.60
CA ARG A 204 -48.17 22.39 60.01
C ARG A 204 -47.10 21.82 60.97
N GLU A 205 -46.74 22.69 61.91
CA GLU A 205 -45.74 22.55 62.99
C GLU A 205 -46.39 22.48 64.40
N ILE A 206 -45.55 22.33 65.44
CA ILE A 206 -45.68 22.92 66.81
C ILE A 206 -46.75 22.32 67.77
N PRO A 207 -46.47 22.14 69.09
CA PRO A 207 -45.20 21.97 69.85
C PRO A 207 -45.31 20.77 70.88
N ASP A 208 -44.70 20.59 72.08
CA ASP A 208 -43.66 21.24 72.93
C ASP A 208 -43.19 20.31 74.10
N PHE A 209 -42.38 20.84 75.05
CA PHE A 209 -42.18 20.50 76.49
C PHE A 209 -41.34 19.27 76.96
N HIS A 210 -40.18 19.57 77.59
CA HIS A 210 -39.60 19.12 78.90
C HIS A 210 -39.73 17.65 79.41
N GLU A 211 -38.87 17.07 80.27
CA GLU A 211 -37.48 17.30 80.78
C GLU A 211 -37.05 16.03 81.60
N ASP A 212 -35.88 16.01 82.27
CA ASP A 212 -35.32 14.93 83.13
C ASP A 212 -34.96 13.57 82.45
N GLY A 213 -34.01 12.75 82.94
CA GLY A 213 -32.99 12.96 83.99
C GLY A 213 -32.22 11.68 84.42
N ILE A 214 -30.96 11.86 84.87
CA ILE A 214 -30.26 11.10 85.94
C ILE A 214 -29.75 9.62 85.72
N ILE A 215 -28.40 9.50 85.71
CA ILE A 215 -27.50 8.50 86.36
C ILE A 215 -27.67 6.96 86.14
N GLY A 216 -26.86 6.41 85.23
CA GLY A 216 -25.65 5.59 85.52
C GLY A 216 -25.66 4.30 86.38
N LYS A 217 -25.18 3.17 85.79
CA LYS A 217 -24.51 2.00 86.40
C LYS A 217 -23.61 1.34 85.33
N ARG A 218 -22.29 1.23 85.53
CA ARG A 218 -21.48 0.18 86.23
C ARG A 218 -21.46 -1.21 85.57
N ASP A 219 -20.21 -1.64 85.30
CA ASP A 219 -19.66 -3.01 85.22
C ASP A 219 -20.37 -4.08 84.36
N ARG A 220 -19.76 -4.65 83.30
CA ARG A 220 -18.58 -5.56 83.22
C ARG A 220 -18.98 -7.05 83.37
N VAL A 221 -18.34 -7.92 82.56
CA VAL A 221 -18.25 -9.40 82.64
C VAL A 221 -19.27 -10.25 81.83
N ARG A 222 -18.73 -10.95 80.81
CA ARG A 222 -19.20 -12.20 80.15
C ARG A 222 -20.64 -12.28 79.61
N SER A 223 -20.79 -12.30 78.28
CA SER A 223 -21.07 -13.60 77.62
C SER A 223 -20.44 -13.75 76.21
N MET A 224 -19.13 -13.52 76.08
CA MET A 224 -18.37 -13.90 74.87
C MET A 224 -18.38 -15.43 74.63
N ARG A 225 -19.39 -15.97 73.92
CA ARG A 225 -19.29 -17.28 73.21
C ARG A 225 -20.43 -17.59 72.20
N SER A 226 -20.85 -16.62 71.39
CA SER A 226 -21.77 -16.90 70.24
C SER A 226 -21.60 -16.00 69.00
N GLY A 227 -21.17 -14.73 69.16
CA GLY A 227 -21.06 -13.78 68.03
C GLY A 227 -19.97 -14.08 67.01
N VAL A 228 -18.81 -14.60 67.44
CA VAL A 228 -17.61 -14.74 66.59
C VAL A 228 -17.82 -15.67 65.39
N HIS A 229 -18.64 -16.72 65.53
CA HIS A 229 -18.92 -17.64 64.43
C HIS A 229 -19.82 -17.01 63.35
N ARG A 230 -20.85 -16.24 63.74
CA ARG A 230 -21.69 -15.49 62.80
C ARG A 230 -20.94 -14.37 62.08
N ILE A 231 -19.96 -13.73 62.72
CA ILE A 231 -19.08 -12.76 62.07
C ILE A 231 -18.17 -13.46 61.05
N ARG A 232 -17.50 -14.57 61.42
CA ARG A 232 -16.67 -15.33 60.47
C ARG A 232 -17.48 -15.84 59.26
N LEU A 233 -18.70 -16.34 59.45
CA LEU A 233 -19.56 -16.75 58.34
C LEU A 233 -19.95 -15.57 57.44
N ARG A 234 -20.34 -14.41 58.00
CA ARG A 234 -20.62 -13.21 57.19
C ARG A 234 -19.41 -12.72 56.40
N TRP A 235 -18.21 -12.77 56.98
CA TRP A 235 -16.97 -12.46 56.25
C TRP A 235 -16.70 -13.48 55.14
N TRP A 236 -16.94 -14.78 55.36
CA TRP A 236 -16.77 -15.80 54.33
C TRP A 236 -17.79 -15.66 53.19
N HIS A 237 -19.05 -15.36 53.49
CA HIS A 237 -20.07 -15.05 52.47
C HIS A 237 -19.79 -13.74 51.71
N SER A 238 -19.31 -12.70 52.40
CA SER A 238 -18.95 -11.43 51.73
C SER A 238 -17.71 -11.60 50.85
N PHE A 239 -16.71 -12.34 51.32
CA PHE A 239 -15.51 -12.69 50.54
C PHE A 239 -15.88 -13.56 49.34
N ALA A 240 -16.70 -14.61 49.52
CA ALA A 240 -17.18 -15.44 48.43
C ALA A 240 -18.05 -14.67 47.42
N PHE A 241 -18.87 -13.72 47.87
CA PHE A 241 -19.64 -12.84 46.98
C PHE A 241 -18.74 -11.94 46.14
N VAL A 242 -17.79 -11.24 46.78
CA VAL A 242 -16.79 -10.40 46.08
C VAL A 242 -15.94 -11.24 45.12
N LEU A 243 -15.54 -12.45 45.55
CA LEU A 243 -14.78 -13.38 44.72
C LEU A 243 -15.61 -13.85 43.51
N CYS A 244 -16.89 -14.18 43.67
CA CYS A 244 -17.78 -14.49 42.55
C CYS A 244 -17.98 -13.30 41.61
N VAL A 245 -18.15 -12.08 42.15
CA VAL A 245 -18.32 -10.86 41.35
C VAL A 245 -17.11 -10.57 40.46
N PHE A 246 -15.88 -10.92 40.87
CA PHE A 246 -14.69 -10.75 40.03
C PHE A 246 -14.30 -11.98 39.22
N ILE A 247 -14.49 -13.21 39.73
CA ILE A 247 -14.15 -14.44 39.00
C ILE A 247 -15.18 -14.76 37.91
N MET A 248 -16.48 -14.60 38.15
CA MET A 248 -17.48 -14.98 37.13
C MET A 248 -17.35 -14.20 35.83
N PRO A 249 -17.16 -12.85 35.83
CA PRO A 249 -16.93 -12.12 34.59
C PRO A 249 -15.55 -12.41 33.96
N LEU A 250 -14.53 -12.77 34.74
CA LEU A 250 -13.23 -13.21 34.20
C LEU A 250 -13.33 -14.57 33.49
N LEU A 251 -14.09 -15.50 34.07
CA LEU A 251 -14.42 -16.77 33.42
C LEU A 251 -15.31 -16.55 32.18
N TRP A 252 -16.28 -15.63 32.26
CA TRP A 252 -17.16 -15.29 31.12
C TRP A 252 -16.40 -14.63 29.97
N TYR A 253 -15.40 -13.78 30.26
CA TYR A 253 -14.44 -13.28 29.27
C TYR A 253 -13.69 -14.44 28.59
N GLY A 254 -13.09 -15.34 29.37
CA GLY A 254 -12.34 -16.49 28.85
C GLY A 254 -13.19 -17.44 28.00
N VAL A 255 -14.43 -17.72 28.44
CA VAL A 255 -15.41 -18.51 27.67
C VAL A 255 -15.83 -17.79 26.38
N SER A 256 -16.17 -16.50 26.45
CA SER A 256 -16.61 -15.73 25.28
C SER A 256 -15.52 -15.61 24.22
N MET A 257 -14.29 -15.30 24.64
CA MET A 257 -13.14 -15.22 23.74
C MET A 257 -12.73 -16.60 23.20
N GLY A 258 -12.83 -17.66 24.03
CA GLY A 258 -12.61 -19.04 23.59
C GLY A 258 -13.62 -19.50 22.53
N ILE A 259 -14.91 -19.15 22.69
CA ILE A 259 -15.94 -19.44 21.70
C ILE A 259 -15.73 -18.60 20.42
N PHE A 260 -15.37 -17.32 20.54
CA PHE A 260 -14.96 -16.50 19.38
C PHE A 260 -13.83 -17.18 18.59
N MET A 261 -12.74 -17.57 19.24
CA MET A 261 -11.61 -18.25 18.60
C MET A 261 -12.02 -19.59 17.96
N LEU A 262 -12.89 -20.38 18.61
CA LEU A 262 -13.36 -21.66 18.09
C LEU A 262 -14.29 -21.51 16.87
N VAL A 263 -15.15 -20.49 16.85
CA VAL A 263 -16.00 -20.15 15.70
C VAL A 263 -15.14 -19.69 14.53
N GLN A 264 -14.15 -18.83 14.78
CA GLN A 264 -13.19 -18.36 13.80
C GLN A 264 -12.33 -19.50 13.22
N TRP A 265 -11.83 -20.41 14.06
CA TRP A 265 -11.04 -21.58 13.61
C TRP A 265 -11.86 -22.52 12.71
N ARG A 266 -13.10 -22.86 13.09
CA ARG A 266 -14.01 -23.64 12.24
C ARG A 266 -14.36 -22.90 10.95
N GLY A 267 -14.53 -21.58 11.05
CA GLY A 267 -14.83 -20.68 9.94
C GLY A 267 -13.72 -20.48 8.92
N MET A 268 -12.47 -20.81 9.26
CA MET A 268 -11.31 -20.74 8.35
C MET A 268 -11.56 -21.47 7.02
N SER A 269 -12.28 -22.60 7.06
CA SER A 269 -12.68 -23.36 5.87
C SER A 269 -13.58 -22.57 4.91
N ALA A 270 -14.53 -21.79 5.43
CA ALA A 270 -15.45 -20.98 4.62
C ALA A 270 -14.73 -19.82 3.92
N LEU A 271 -13.68 -19.27 4.54
CA LEU A 271 -12.80 -18.28 3.91
C LEU A 271 -11.97 -18.89 2.77
N GLN A 272 -11.46 -20.11 2.95
CA GLN A 272 -10.74 -20.83 1.90
C GLN A 272 -11.63 -21.17 0.68
N THR A 273 -12.92 -21.42 0.89
CA THR A 273 -13.89 -21.66 -0.20
C THR A 273 -14.64 -20.41 -0.66
N LEU A 274 -14.34 -19.23 -0.10
CA LEU A 274 -15.04 -17.96 -0.34
C LEU A 274 -16.58 -18.06 -0.24
N ASP A 275 -17.08 -18.87 0.69
CA ASP A 275 -18.52 -19.11 0.89
C ASP A 275 -19.14 -17.95 1.66
N THR A 276 -19.68 -16.97 0.93
CA THR A 276 -20.25 -15.73 1.48
C THR A 276 -21.36 -15.97 2.51
N ASN A 277 -22.21 -16.98 2.31
CA ASN A 277 -23.30 -17.33 3.22
C ASN A 277 -22.76 -17.89 4.56
N LYS A 278 -21.77 -18.79 4.49
CA LYS A 278 -21.09 -19.29 5.70
C LYS A 278 -20.31 -18.17 6.39
N ILE A 279 -19.54 -17.36 5.67
CA ILE A 279 -18.75 -16.26 6.25
C ILE A 279 -19.67 -15.25 6.95
N HIS A 280 -20.80 -14.85 6.34
CA HIS A 280 -21.77 -13.97 7.00
C HIS A 280 -22.31 -14.55 8.32
N THR A 281 -22.58 -15.86 8.35
CA THR A 281 -23.03 -16.57 9.56
C THR A 281 -21.94 -16.66 10.63
N ILE A 282 -20.68 -16.85 10.23
CA ILE A 282 -19.50 -16.84 11.12
C ILE A 282 -19.31 -15.44 11.73
N VAL A 283 -19.44 -14.39 10.92
CA VAL A 283 -19.30 -12.99 11.34
C VAL A 283 -20.38 -12.59 12.34
N SER A 284 -21.65 -12.96 12.12
CA SER A 284 -22.73 -12.58 13.05
C SER A 284 -22.57 -13.25 14.42
N ILE A 285 -22.31 -14.56 14.45
CA ILE A 285 -22.06 -15.32 15.69
C ILE A 285 -20.82 -14.78 16.41
N SER A 286 -19.72 -14.55 15.67
CA SER A 286 -18.48 -14.03 16.26
C SER A 286 -18.63 -12.58 16.76
N THR A 287 -19.45 -11.75 16.12
CA THR A 287 -19.72 -10.38 16.59
C THR A 287 -20.36 -10.41 17.98
N TYR A 288 -21.36 -11.27 18.19
CA TYR A 288 -21.99 -11.44 19.51
C TYR A 288 -20.97 -11.84 20.60
N TRP A 289 -20.15 -12.87 20.34
CA TRP A 289 -19.15 -13.32 21.32
C TRP A 289 -18.02 -12.30 21.55
N LYS A 290 -17.67 -11.49 20.54
CA LYS A 290 -16.73 -10.37 20.68
C LYS A 290 -17.28 -9.29 21.62
N GLU A 291 -18.58 -8.94 21.53
CA GLU A 291 -19.16 -7.98 22.48
C GLU A 291 -19.34 -8.56 23.89
N GLN A 292 -19.67 -9.85 24.02
CA GLN A 292 -19.67 -10.51 25.34
C GLN A 292 -18.29 -10.48 26.01
N ALA A 293 -17.23 -10.75 25.24
CA ALA A 293 -15.84 -10.62 25.72
C ALA A 293 -15.50 -9.16 26.08
N ASN A 294 -15.85 -8.20 25.23
CA ASN A 294 -15.63 -6.77 25.45
C ASN A 294 -16.29 -6.26 26.75
N ALA A 295 -17.59 -6.54 26.94
CA ALA A 295 -18.33 -6.18 28.14
C ALA A 295 -17.73 -6.81 29.41
N SER A 296 -17.36 -8.09 29.34
CA SER A 296 -16.70 -8.81 30.44
C SER A 296 -15.35 -8.19 30.80
N LEU A 297 -14.55 -7.86 29.79
CA LEU A 297 -13.22 -7.28 29.97
C LEU A 297 -13.28 -5.86 30.53
N SER A 298 -14.24 -5.04 30.12
CA SER A 298 -14.43 -3.69 30.68
C SER A 298 -14.71 -3.72 32.18
N PHE A 299 -15.52 -4.69 32.64
CA PHE A 299 -15.85 -4.88 34.05
C PHE A 299 -14.65 -5.37 34.88
N VAL A 300 -13.89 -6.34 34.38
CA VAL A 300 -12.74 -6.94 35.10
C VAL A 300 -11.46 -6.11 34.94
N GLY A 301 -11.36 -5.28 33.91
CA GLY A 301 -10.20 -4.42 33.65
C GLY A 301 -9.97 -3.39 34.76
N VAL A 302 -11.05 -2.86 35.36
CA VAL A 302 -10.96 -1.90 36.48
C VAL A 302 -10.24 -2.47 37.72
N PRO A 303 -10.68 -3.59 38.33
CA PRO A 303 -9.98 -4.16 39.48
C PRO A 303 -8.57 -4.68 39.14
N ILE A 304 -8.33 -5.21 37.93
CA ILE A 304 -6.98 -5.64 37.53
C ILE A 304 -6.03 -4.44 37.38
N ARG A 305 -6.47 -3.31 36.82
CA ARG A 305 -5.69 -2.06 36.77
C ARG A 305 -5.34 -1.56 38.18
N LEU A 306 -6.28 -1.61 39.12
CA LEU A 306 -6.07 -1.16 40.51
C LEU A 306 -5.03 -1.97 41.28
N ILE A 307 -4.82 -3.25 40.94
CA ILE A 307 -3.75 -4.10 41.52
C ILE A 307 -2.45 -4.08 40.70
N GLY A 308 -2.26 -3.09 39.82
CA GLY A 308 -1.04 -2.93 39.01
C GLY A 308 -0.97 -3.80 37.75
N GLY A 309 -1.99 -4.62 37.46
CA GLY A 309 -2.05 -5.48 36.28
C GLY A 309 -2.36 -4.75 34.97
N SER A 310 -2.05 -3.46 34.86
CA SER A 310 -2.45 -2.58 33.75
C SER A 310 -2.00 -3.12 32.39
N GLY A 311 -0.76 -3.59 32.27
CA GLY A 311 -0.22 -4.17 31.02
C GLY A 311 -1.05 -5.35 30.53
N ILE A 312 -1.44 -6.27 31.43
CA ILE A 312 -2.27 -7.44 31.09
C ILE A 312 -3.63 -6.99 30.50
N VAL A 313 -4.27 -5.98 31.10
CA VAL A 313 -5.55 -5.46 30.60
C VAL A 313 -5.39 -4.86 29.20
N HIS A 314 -4.37 -4.04 28.96
CA HIS A 314 -4.11 -3.49 27.62
C HIS A 314 -3.82 -4.59 26.59
N THR A 315 -3.08 -5.65 26.95
CA THR A 315 -2.86 -6.80 26.05
C THR A 315 -4.19 -7.50 25.72
N GLN A 316 -5.09 -7.68 26.69
CA GLN A 316 -6.43 -8.27 26.43
C GLN A 316 -7.33 -7.33 25.61
N GLU A 317 -7.29 -6.02 25.85
CA GLU A 317 -8.07 -5.04 25.08
C GLU A 317 -7.64 -5.04 23.61
N ARG A 318 -6.33 -5.19 23.32
CA ARG A 318 -5.83 -5.39 21.96
C ARG A 318 -6.28 -6.71 21.33
N LEU A 319 -6.47 -7.80 22.08
CA LEU A 319 -7.05 -9.04 21.53
C LEU A 319 -8.51 -8.84 21.11
N VAL A 320 -9.29 -8.07 21.88
CA VAL A 320 -10.67 -7.69 21.54
C VAL A 320 -10.70 -6.73 20.34
N SER A 321 -9.69 -5.85 20.20
CA SER A 321 -9.49 -5.00 19.02
C SER A 321 -9.18 -5.83 17.76
N ILE A 322 -8.18 -6.73 17.82
CA ILE A 322 -7.88 -7.72 16.75
C ILE A 322 -9.14 -8.49 16.35
N ALA A 323 -9.93 -8.94 17.32
CA ALA A 323 -11.18 -9.64 17.06
C ALA A 323 -12.22 -8.77 16.32
N GLY A 324 -12.24 -7.47 16.57
CA GLY A 324 -13.03 -6.49 15.80
C GLY A 324 -12.51 -6.30 14.37
N ASP A 325 -11.21 -6.09 14.20
CA ASP A 325 -10.58 -5.87 12.89
C ASP A 325 -10.68 -7.11 11.98
N VAL A 326 -10.52 -8.32 12.54
CA VAL A 326 -10.76 -9.59 11.83
C VAL A 326 -12.21 -9.69 11.32
N LEU A 327 -13.20 -9.24 12.11
CA LEU A 327 -14.60 -9.23 11.66
C LEU A 327 -14.85 -8.18 10.57
N THR A 328 -14.18 -7.03 10.61
CA THR A 328 -14.24 -6.01 9.56
C THR A 328 -13.61 -6.52 8.26
N ALA A 329 -12.44 -7.17 8.34
CA ALA A 329 -11.83 -7.87 7.22
C ALA A 329 -12.76 -8.95 6.62
N GLN A 330 -13.44 -9.75 7.45
CA GLN A 330 -14.37 -10.77 6.96
C GLN A 330 -15.60 -10.19 6.24
N ARG A 331 -16.15 -9.07 6.72
CA ARG A 331 -17.24 -8.35 6.02
C ARG A 331 -16.75 -7.80 4.67
N ALA A 332 -15.55 -7.23 4.63
CA ALA A 332 -14.94 -6.72 3.40
C ALA A 332 -14.71 -7.85 2.37
N ILE A 333 -14.24 -9.03 2.78
CA ILE A 333 -14.11 -10.21 1.91
C ILE A 333 -15.48 -10.62 1.33
N VAL A 334 -16.54 -10.65 2.13
CA VAL A 334 -17.90 -10.98 1.64
C VAL A 334 -18.37 -9.96 0.60
N GLN A 335 -18.11 -8.66 0.81
CA GLN A 335 -18.45 -7.63 -0.16
C GLN A 335 -17.64 -7.79 -1.47
N LEU A 336 -16.32 -8.00 -1.38
CA LEU A 336 -15.45 -8.21 -2.55
C LEU A 336 -15.89 -9.38 -3.41
N VAL A 337 -16.21 -10.52 -2.78
CA VAL A 337 -16.71 -11.70 -3.51
C VAL A 337 -18.07 -11.41 -4.15
N SER A 338 -18.99 -10.72 -3.44
CA SER A 338 -20.34 -10.45 -3.94
C SER A 338 -20.39 -9.41 -5.06
N ASP A 339 -19.73 -8.25 -4.90
CA ASP A 339 -19.64 -7.24 -5.97
C ASP A 339 -18.79 -7.76 -7.14
N GLY A 340 -17.76 -8.56 -6.89
CA GLY A 340 -16.91 -9.17 -7.92
C GLY A 340 -17.65 -10.22 -8.76
N GLN A 341 -18.45 -11.07 -8.12
CA GLN A 341 -19.34 -12.02 -8.82
C GLN A 341 -20.38 -11.29 -9.68
N ARG A 342 -20.93 -10.17 -9.20
CA ARG A 342 -21.88 -9.33 -9.98
C ARG A 342 -21.24 -8.61 -11.16
N LEU A 343 -20.00 -8.15 -11.01
CA LEU A 343 -19.29 -7.42 -12.08
C LEU A 343 -18.72 -8.34 -13.15
N SER A 344 -18.16 -9.49 -12.76
CA SER A 344 -17.41 -10.36 -13.68
C SER A 344 -18.14 -10.72 -14.99
N PRO A 345 -19.46 -10.91 -15.06
CA PRO A 345 -20.14 -11.18 -16.34
C PRO A 345 -20.03 -10.02 -17.35
N PHE A 346 -20.08 -8.78 -16.86
CA PHE A 346 -20.05 -7.56 -17.66
C PHE A 346 -18.62 -7.20 -18.06
N LEU A 347 -17.67 -7.26 -17.11
CA LEU A 347 -16.24 -7.00 -17.38
C LEU A 347 -15.65 -8.01 -18.39
N LEU A 348 -16.20 -9.24 -18.43
CA LEU A 348 -15.83 -10.29 -19.37
C LEU A 348 -16.70 -10.31 -20.64
N GLY A 349 -17.67 -9.40 -20.80
CA GLY A 349 -18.57 -9.37 -21.96
C GLY A 349 -19.50 -10.59 -22.14
N THR A 350 -19.61 -11.47 -21.14
CA THR A 350 -20.55 -12.62 -21.18
C THR A 350 -22.01 -12.19 -21.12
N GLN A 351 -22.29 -11.04 -20.49
CA GLN A 351 -23.62 -10.44 -20.41
C GLN A 351 -23.52 -8.94 -20.64
N ILE A 352 -24.35 -8.43 -21.56
CA ILE A 352 -24.46 -7.00 -21.90
C ILE A 352 -25.75 -6.41 -21.32
N ASN A 353 -26.81 -7.23 -21.17
CA ASN A 353 -28.09 -6.85 -20.55
C ASN A 353 -28.62 -8.00 -19.69
N GLY A 354 -29.26 -7.69 -18.57
CA GLY A 354 -29.94 -8.65 -17.69
C GLY A 354 -30.34 -8.05 -16.34
N ASP A 355 -31.35 -8.62 -15.69
CA ASP A 355 -32.02 -8.03 -14.50
C ASP A 355 -31.12 -7.84 -13.26
N ASN A 356 -29.94 -8.48 -13.24
CA ASN A 356 -28.94 -8.37 -12.18
C ASN A 356 -27.77 -7.42 -12.53
N ALA A 357 -27.88 -6.64 -13.61
CA ALA A 357 -26.82 -5.72 -14.03
C ALA A 357 -26.54 -4.64 -12.96
N PRO A 358 -25.26 -4.28 -12.73
CA PRO A 358 -24.91 -3.18 -11.84
C PRO A 358 -25.42 -1.86 -12.43
N ALA A 359 -26.23 -1.12 -11.66
CA ALA A 359 -26.83 0.16 -12.10
C ALA A 359 -25.82 1.22 -12.60
N SER A 360 -24.55 1.09 -12.20
CA SER A 360 -23.42 1.53 -13.02
C SER A 360 -22.20 0.65 -12.76
N ILE A 361 -21.39 0.44 -13.80
CA ILE A 361 -20.12 -0.30 -13.70
C ILE A 361 -19.10 0.50 -12.86
N PRO A 362 -18.83 1.81 -13.12
CA PRO A 362 -17.93 2.63 -12.30
C PRO A 362 -18.20 2.56 -10.79
N ALA A 363 -19.41 2.88 -10.33
CA ALA A 363 -19.73 2.87 -8.90
C ALA A 363 -19.68 1.47 -8.26
N SER A 364 -19.64 0.41 -9.06
CA SER A 364 -19.43 -0.97 -8.59
C SER A 364 -17.94 -1.33 -8.48
N ILE A 365 -17.11 -0.77 -9.36
CA ILE A 365 -15.64 -0.82 -9.23
C ILE A 365 -15.20 0.01 -8.01
N ASP A 366 -15.82 1.17 -7.78
CA ASP A 366 -15.54 1.99 -6.59
C ASP A 366 -15.95 1.28 -5.27
N ARG A 367 -17.04 0.50 -5.27
CA ARG A 367 -17.38 -0.39 -4.14
C ARG A 367 -16.34 -1.49 -3.93
N LEU A 368 -15.84 -2.12 -5.00
CA LEU A 368 -14.74 -3.09 -4.91
C LEU A 368 -13.46 -2.45 -4.37
N ARG A 369 -13.13 -1.24 -4.81
CA ARG A 369 -11.96 -0.50 -4.31
C ARG A 369 -12.11 -0.22 -2.82
N PHE A 370 -13.22 0.39 -2.40
CA PHE A 370 -13.51 0.68 -0.99
C PHE A 370 -13.48 -0.57 -0.10
N ALA A 371 -14.02 -1.70 -0.57
CA ALA A 371 -13.97 -2.95 0.17
C ALA A 371 -12.53 -3.51 0.25
N THR A 372 -11.70 -3.30 -0.78
CA THR A 372 -10.28 -3.68 -0.76
C THR A 372 -9.46 -2.78 0.17
N ASP A 373 -9.68 -1.47 0.10
CA ASP A 373 -9.07 -0.46 0.98
C ASP A 373 -9.42 -0.75 2.46
N THR A 374 -10.67 -1.12 2.74
CA THR A 374 -11.14 -1.57 4.06
C THR A 374 -10.46 -2.86 4.52
N LEU A 375 -10.31 -3.85 3.64
CA LEU A 375 -9.65 -5.11 3.93
C LEU A 375 -8.16 -4.93 4.20
N ALA A 376 -7.47 -4.12 3.38
CA ALA A 376 -6.05 -3.78 3.56
C ALA A 376 -5.82 -3.06 4.90
N THR A 377 -6.64 -2.04 5.19
CA THR A 377 -6.58 -1.31 6.47
C THR A 377 -6.77 -2.24 7.67
N SER A 378 -7.80 -3.09 7.63
CA SER A 378 -8.08 -4.05 8.72
C SER A 378 -6.96 -5.07 8.90
N LEU A 379 -6.41 -5.61 7.81
CA LEU A 379 -5.28 -6.55 7.88
C LEU A 379 -4.00 -5.88 8.38
N GLY A 380 -3.72 -4.63 7.98
CA GLY A 380 -2.59 -3.84 8.48
C GLY A 380 -2.68 -3.58 9.98
N LEU A 381 -3.87 -3.23 10.47
CA LEU A 381 -4.15 -3.08 11.91
C LEU A 381 -3.94 -4.39 12.68
N VAL A 382 -4.43 -5.52 12.16
CA VAL A 382 -4.20 -6.84 12.78
C VAL A 382 -2.71 -7.21 12.78
N VAL A 383 -1.97 -6.99 11.68
CA VAL A 383 -0.51 -7.23 11.63
C VAL A 383 0.22 -6.42 12.69
N ALA A 384 -0.08 -5.11 12.80
CA ALA A 384 0.54 -4.23 13.79
C ALA A 384 0.21 -4.65 15.24
N GLN A 385 -1.05 -4.98 15.53
CA GLN A 385 -1.47 -5.40 16.87
C GLN A 385 -0.91 -6.77 17.26
N VAL A 386 -0.91 -7.75 16.35
CA VAL A 386 -0.28 -9.08 16.56
C VAL A 386 1.21 -8.94 16.84
N ARG A 387 1.89 -8.08 16.07
CA ARG A 387 3.31 -7.77 16.29
C ARG A 387 3.56 -7.13 17.65
N LEU A 388 2.80 -6.11 18.04
CA LEU A 388 2.95 -5.49 19.36
C LEU A 388 2.69 -6.47 20.51
N ILE A 389 1.70 -7.36 20.40
CA ILE A 389 1.44 -8.41 21.40
C ILE A 389 2.60 -9.41 21.50
N ARG A 390 3.22 -9.77 20.37
CA ARG A 390 4.43 -10.60 20.36
C ARG A 390 5.60 -9.88 21.03
N ASP A 391 5.88 -8.67 20.57
CA ASP A 391 7.09 -7.90 20.90
C ASP A 391 7.06 -7.41 22.37
N GLU A 392 5.88 -7.21 22.98
CA GLU A 392 5.71 -6.93 24.42
C GLU A 392 5.83 -8.15 25.35
N GLY A 393 5.64 -9.37 24.84
CA GLY A 393 5.89 -10.62 25.60
C GLY A 393 5.04 -10.86 26.86
N VAL A 394 3.96 -10.11 27.10
CA VAL A 394 3.13 -10.27 28.31
C VAL A 394 2.46 -11.65 28.35
N PHE A 395 2.46 -12.33 29.51
CA PHE A 395 1.84 -13.64 29.66
C PHE A 395 0.35 -13.62 29.21
N PRO A 396 -0.13 -14.61 28.43
CA PRO A 396 0.53 -15.86 28.04
C PRO A 396 1.47 -15.77 26.81
N PHE A 397 1.58 -14.62 26.15
CA PHE A 397 2.28 -14.48 24.87
C PHE A 397 3.81 -14.59 24.95
N SER A 398 4.41 -14.57 26.15
CA SER A 398 5.82 -14.95 26.39
C SER A 398 6.13 -16.43 26.15
N ILE A 399 5.12 -17.32 26.10
CA ILE A 399 5.36 -18.76 25.91
C ILE A 399 5.97 -18.98 24.50
N PRO A 400 7.15 -19.63 24.36
CA PRO A 400 7.83 -19.76 23.07
C PRO A 400 6.98 -20.37 21.94
N ARG A 401 6.18 -21.39 22.27
CA ARG A 401 5.23 -22.00 21.32
C ARG A 401 4.11 -21.05 20.86
N ILE A 402 3.80 -20.01 21.64
CA ILE A 402 2.85 -18.95 21.24
C ILE A 402 3.58 -17.88 20.41
N GLN A 403 4.83 -17.52 20.75
CA GLN A 403 5.69 -16.67 19.92
C GLN A 403 5.85 -17.21 18.48
N GLU A 404 6.12 -18.52 18.33
CA GLU A 404 6.14 -19.22 17.04
C GLU A 404 4.82 -19.07 16.26
N ILE A 405 3.68 -19.24 16.94
CA ILE A 405 2.35 -19.11 16.34
C ILE A 405 2.07 -17.66 15.91
N LEU A 406 2.44 -16.66 16.73
CA LEU A 406 2.29 -15.24 16.40
C LEU A 406 3.17 -14.86 15.20
N GLN A 407 4.43 -15.31 15.16
CA GLN A 407 5.34 -15.07 14.03
C GLN A 407 4.87 -15.78 12.75
N LYS A 408 4.22 -16.96 12.85
CA LYS A 408 3.58 -17.61 11.70
C LYS A 408 2.32 -16.86 11.24
N ALA A 409 1.51 -16.37 12.18
CA ALA A 409 0.31 -15.58 11.88
C ALA A 409 0.68 -14.26 11.20
N GLU A 410 1.64 -13.50 11.73
CA GLU A 410 2.18 -12.27 11.15
C GLU A 410 2.67 -12.50 9.69
N ARG A 411 3.41 -13.58 9.43
CA ARG A 411 3.84 -13.97 8.07
C ARG A 411 2.67 -14.26 7.13
N MET A 412 1.64 -14.97 7.59
CA MET A 412 0.44 -15.24 6.79
C MET A 412 -0.40 -13.99 6.53
N LEU A 413 -0.54 -13.12 7.54
CA LEU A 413 -1.31 -11.87 7.47
C LEU A 413 -0.63 -10.81 6.60
N SER A 414 0.69 -10.64 6.70
CA SER A 414 1.47 -9.74 5.83
C SER A 414 1.47 -10.20 4.36
N THR A 415 1.54 -11.52 4.12
CA THR A 415 1.34 -12.08 2.78
C THR A 415 -0.07 -11.77 2.25
N GLY A 416 -1.11 -11.93 3.08
CA GLY A 416 -2.48 -11.59 2.73
C GLY A 416 -2.67 -10.09 2.43
N LEU A 417 -2.13 -9.22 3.28
CA LEU A 417 -2.13 -7.78 3.13
C LEU A 417 -1.49 -7.34 1.80
N SER A 418 -0.35 -7.94 1.42
CA SER A 418 0.31 -7.65 0.15
C SER A 418 -0.61 -7.98 -1.04
N ARG A 419 -1.22 -9.17 -1.07
CA ARG A 419 -2.17 -9.58 -2.13
C ARG A 419 -3.39 -8.68 -2.23
N VAL A 420 -3.93 -8.26 -1.08
CA VAL A 420 -5.08 -7.34 -1.02
C VAL A 420 -4.68 -5.96 -1.53
N THR A 421 -3.49 -5.46 -1.17
CA THR A 421 -2.96 -4.17 -1.66
C THR A 421 -2.72 -4.22 -3.18
N ASN A 422 -2.15 -5.31 -3.68
CA ASN A 422 -1.98 -5.56 -5.12
C ASN A 422 -3.34 -5.55 -5.84
N LEU A 423 -4.34 -6.28 -5.31
CA LEU A 423 -5.70 -6.31 -5.86
C LEU A 423 -6.36 -4.92 -5.87
N GLY A 424 -6.21 -4.12 -4.80
CA GLY A 424 -6.74 -2.76 -4.72
C GLY A 424 -6.10 -1.84 -5.76
N THR A 425 -4.81 -2.04 -6.01
CA THR A 425 -4.05 -1.35 -7.05
C THR A 425 -4.49 -1.79 -8.45
N MET A 426 -4.80 -3.08 -8.67
CA MET A 426 -5.34 -3.60 -9.94
C MET A 426 -6.74 -3.01 -10.23
N ILE A 427 -7.61 -2.96 -9.21
CA ILE A 427 -8.94 -2.34 -9.30
C ILE A 427 -8.83 -0.84 -9.61
N SER A 428 -7.90 -0.15 -8.95
CA SER A 428 -7.65 1.28 -9.18
C SER A 428 -7.12 1.57 -10.58
N LEU A 429 -6.15 0.76 -11.05
CA LEU A 429 -5.64 0.86 -12.41
C LEU A 429 -6.72 0.57 -13.45
N TYR A 430 -7.57 -0.44 -13.21
CA TYR A 430 -8.70 -0.72 -14.10
C TYR A 430 -9.75 0.41 -14.11
N ARG A 431 -10.02 1.07 -12.98
CA ARG A 431 -10.87 2.29 -12.97
C ARG A 431 -10.26 3.41 -13.81
N ALA A 432 -8.95 3.61 -13.81
CA ALA A 432 -8.31 4.65 -14.62
C ALA A 432 -8.20 4.27 -16.11
N ALA A 433 -7.67 3.09 -16.40
CA ALA A 433 -7.38 2.63 -17.76
C ALA A 433 -8.61 2.03 -18.51
N GLY A 434 -9.71 1.75 -17.81
CA GLY A 434 -10.89 1.08 -18.37
C GLY A 434 -11.77 1.90 -19.32
N GLY A 435 -11.38 3.13 -19.68
CA GLY A 435 -12.11 3.94 -20.67
C GLY A 435 -13.49 4.45 -20.20
N PHE A 436 -13.68 4.59 -18.89
CA PHE A 436 -14.92 5.12 -18.27
C PHE A 436 -15.06 6.64 -18.37
N ASP A 437 -13.96 7.34 -18.63
CA ASP A 437 -13.93 8.80 -18.81
C ASP A 437 -13.68 9.17 -20.29
N GLY A 438 -14.02 8.23 -21.19
CA GLY A 438 -13.80 8.30 -22.65
C GLY A 438 -13.03 7.09 -23.19
N LYS A 439 -13.29 6.72 -24.45
CA LYS A 439 -12.61 5.59 -25.13
C LYS A 439 -11.09 5.70 -25.06
N LYS A 440 -10.45 4.58 -24.71
CA LYS A 440 -8.99 4.40 -24.67
C LYS A 440 -8.54 3.37 -25.69
N THR A 441 -7.34 3.52 -26.26
CA THR A 441 -6.72 2.55 -27.17
C THR A 441 -5.29 2.22 -26.75
N TYR A 442 -4.97 0.93 -26.61
CA TYR A 442 -3.67 0.43 -26.14
C TYR A 442 -3.00 -0.48 -27.17
N LEU A 443 -1.67 -0.42 -27.21
CA LEU A 443 -0.81 -1.33 -27.97
C LEU A 443 -0.28 -2.44 -27.05
N ILE A 444 -0.63 -3.70 -27.32
CA ILE A 444 -0.07 -4.85 -26.62
C ILE A 444 1.13 -5.39 -27.42
N LEU A 445 2.31 -5.46 -26.81
CA LEU A 445 3.51 -6.05 -27.39
C LEU A 445 3.62 -7.52 -26.97
N LEU A 446 3.57 -8.45 -27.94
CA LEU A 446 3.67 -9.88 -27.67
C LEU A 446 5.13 -10.33 -27.78
N GLN A 447 5.76 -10.56 -26.63
CA GLN A 447 7.20 -10.74 -26.51
C GLN A 447 7.59 -12.22 -26.37
N ASN A 448 8.42 -12.69 -27.31
CA ASN A 448 8.92 -14.06 -27.36
C ASN A 448 10.19 -14.22 -26.53
N SER A 449 10.03 -14.71 -25.30
CA SER A 449 11.11 -14.85 -24.31
C SER A 449 12.19 -15.86 -24.70
N MET A 450 11.93 -16.73 -25.69
CA MET A 450 12.94 -17.62 -26.27
C MET A 450 13.99 -16.86 -27.10
N GLU A 451 13.69 -15.63 -27.50
CA GLU A 451 14.60 -14.70 -28.17
C GLU A 451 14.66 -13.39 -27.33
N LEU A 452 15.43 -13.45 -26.25
CA LEU A 452 15.36 -12.49 -25.15
C LEU A 452 15.71 -11.06 -25.59
N ARG A 453 14.95 -10.10 -25.07
CA ARG A 453 15.16 -8.64 -25.18
C ARG A 453 15.01 -8.01 -23.79
N PRO A 454 15.46 -6.77 -23.58
CA PRO A 454 15.50 -6.12 -22.26
C PRO A 454 14.20 -6.14 -21.45
N THR A 455 13.05 -6.04 -22.14
CA THR A 455 11.71 -5.97 -21.51
C THR A 455 10.93 -7.29 -21.57
N GLY A 456 11.56 -8.42 -21.92
CA GLY A 456 10.89 -9.72 -21.92
C GLY A 456 11.29 -10.61 -23.10
N GLY A 457 11.28 -10.08 -24.31
CA GLY A 457 11.53 -10.87 -25.51
C GLY A 457 11.35 -10.09 -26.81
N PHE A 458 11.72 -10.71 -27.93
CA PHE A 458 11.52 -10.17 -29.26
C PHE A 458 10.04 -9.93 -29.53
N ILE A 459 9.68 -8.73 -29.98
CA ILE A 459 8.29 -8.36 -30.30
C ILE A 459 7.97 -8.99 -31.67
N GLY A 460 7.40 -10.20 -31.66
CA GLY A 460 7.04 -10.90 -32.91
C GLY A 460 5.76 -10.37 -33.55
N SER A 461 4.88 -9.82 -32.73
CA SER A 461 3.59 -9.28 -33.14
C SER A 461 3.08 -8.27 -32.10
N VAL A 462 2.09 -7.48 -32.52
CA VAL A 462 1.41 -6.52 -31.66
C VAL A 462 -0.11 -6.68 -31.78
N ALA A 463 -0.83 -6.42 -30.70
CA ALA A 463 -2.29 -6.45 -30.68
C ALA A 463 -2.85 -5.10 -30.23
N THR A 464 -3.64 -4.45 -31.07
CA THR A 464 -4.27 -3.17 -30.75
C THR A 464 -5.65 -3.41 -30.18
N VAL A 465 -5.90 -2.87 -28.99
CA VAL A 465 -7.15 -3.06 -28.23
C VAL A 465 -7.75 -1.70 -27.88
N SER A 466 -9.07 -1.55 -28.00
CA SER A 466 -9.80 -0.41 -27.43
C SER A 466 -10.63 -0.84 -26.23
N VAL A 467 -10.81 0.07 -25.28
CA VAL A 467 -11.68 -0.10 -24.12
C VAL A 467 -12.53 1.16 -23.93
N GLU A 468 -13.84 0.98 -23.72
CA GLU A 468 -14.83 2.05 -23.64
C GLU A 468 -15.92 1.61 -22.65
N ASP A 469 -16.24 2.41 -21.63
CA ASP A 469 -17.12 2.04 -20.51
C ASP A 469 -16.78 0.69 -19.83
N GLY A 470 -15.48 0.35 -19.80
CA GLY A 470 -14.95 -0.91 -19.27
C GLY A 470 -15.03 -2.09 -20.25
N ILE A 471 -15.75 -1.94 -21.36
CA ILE A 471 -15.95 -2.99 -22.37
C ILE A 471 -14.75 -2.99 -23.33
N MET A 472 -14.08 -4.14 -23.41
CA MET A 472 -12.93 -4.35 -24.28
C MET A 472 -13.37 -4.84 -25.67
N THR A 473 -12.93 -4.16 -26.74
CA THR A 473 -13.07 -4.65 -28.12
C THR A 473 -12.15 -5.85 -28.34
N MET A 474 -12.55 -6.82 -29.18
CA MET A 474 -11.65 -7.92 -29.58
C MET A 474 -10.36 -7.35 -30.22
N PRO A 475 -9.15 -7.69 -29.74
CA PRO A 475 -7.92 -7.09 -30.25
C PRO A 475 -7.64 -7.42 -31.72
N SER A 476 -7.13 -6.44 -32.46
CA SER A 476 -6.60 -6.63 -33.81
C SER A 476 -5.10 -6.97 -33.72
N VAL A 477 -4.73 -8.22 -34.01
CA VAL A 477 -3.33 -8.67 -33.97
C VAL A 477 -2.69 -8.54 -35.36
N GLN A 478 -1.45 -8.02 -35.40
CA GLN A 478 -0.66 -7.84 -36.61
C GLN A 478 0.75 -8.41 -36.40
N ASP A 479 1.27 -9.11 -37.42
CA ASP A 479 2.69 -9.50 -37.49
C ASP A 479 3.57 -8.24 -37.61
N VAL A 480 4.64 -8.18 -36.83
CA VAL A 480 5.44 -6.95 -36.70
C VAL A 480 6.11 -6.55 -38.03
N TYR A 481 6.50 -7.51 -38.87
CA TYR A 481 7.21 -7.23 -40.12
C TYR A 481 6.29 -6.57 -41.16
N ALA A 482 4.97 -6.78 -41.04
CA ALA A 482 3.98 -6.11 -41.88
C ALA A 482 3.87 -4.60 -41.55
N LEU A 483 4.04 -4.24 -40.27
CA LEU A 483 4.07 -2.86 -39.77
C LEU A 483 5.42 -2.20 -40.04
N ASP A 484 6.52 -2.87 -39.69
CA ASP A 484 7.90 -2.44 -39.96
C ASP A 484 8.08 -2.06 -41.46
N GLY A 485 7.44 -2.80 -42.36
CA GLY A 485 7.45 -2.55 -43.81
C GLY A 485 6.66 -1.32 -44.29
N GLN A 486 5.88 -0.66 -43.42
CA GLN A 486 5.19 0.60 -43.70
C GLN A 486 5.99 1.84 -43.25
N LEU A 487 7.06 1.65 -42.47
CA LEU A 487 7.84 2.75 -41.86
C LEU A 487 8.47 3.65 -42.93
N LYS A 488 8.16 4.94 -42.88
CA LYS A 488 8.62 5.93 -43.88
C LYS A 488 9.84 6.71 -43.38
N GLY A 489 11.00 6.40 -43.96
CA GLY A 489 12.24 7.16 -43.75
C GLY A 489 13.41 6.26 -43.38
N HIS A 490 14.32 6.79 -42.56
CA HIS A 490 15.39 6.03 -41.91
C HIS A 490 15.43 6.35 -40.41
N VAL A 491 15.63 5.33 -39.57
CA VAL A 491 15.87 5.48 -38.14
C VAL A 491 17.12 4.71 -37.79
N ASP A 492 18.16 5.39 -37.31
CA ASP A 492 19.41 4.72 -36.92
C ASP A 492 19.21 3.88 -35.64
N PRO A 493 19.59 2.59 -35.66
CA PRO A 493 19.49 1.75 -34.49
C PRO A 493 20.64 1.99 -33.49
N PRO A 494 20.42 1.68 -32.21
CA PRO A 494 21.49 1.57 -31.22
C PRO A 494 22.67 0.73 -31.75
N ILE A 495 23.90 1.20 -31.52
CA ILE A 495 25.12 0.62 -32.11
C ILE A 495 25.21 -0.91 -31.93
N PRO A 496 24.85 -1.52 -30.78
CA PRO A 496 24.87 -2.98 -30.63
C PRO A 496 23.84 -3.72 -31.50
N ILE A 497 22.69 -3.12 -31.82
CA ILE A 497 21.75 -3.67 -32.82
C ILE A 497 22.39 -3.61 -34.20
N LYS A 498 22.98 -2.46 -34.57
CA LYS A 498 23.67 -2.28 -35.85
C LYS A 498 24.84 -3.25 -36.06
N GLU A 499 25.68 -3.45 -35.05
CA GLU A 499 26.89 -4.28 -35.14
C GLU A 499 26.68 -5.78 -34.89
N LEU A 500 25.69 -6.17 -34.06
CA LEU A 500 25.54 -7.58 -33.64
C LEU A 500 24.34 -8.29 -34.28
N LEU A 501 23.26 -7.58 -34.61
CA LEU A 501 22.15 -8.11 -35.44
C LEU A 501 22.36 -7.81 -36.95
N GLU A 502 23.45 -7.11 -37.30
CA GLU A 502 23.75 -6.58 -38.64
C GLU A 502 22.57 -5.78 -39.26
N GLN A 503 21.77 -5.16 -38.39
CA GLN A 503 20.53 -4.48 -38.71
C GLN A 503 20.79 -2.98 -38.88
N GLU A 504 20.84 -2.50 -40.11
CA GLU A 504 21.19 -1.12 -40.44
C GLU A 504 20.13 -0.07 -40.02
N HIS A 505 18.87 -0.47 -39.85
CA HIS A 505 17.69 0.39 -39.60
C HIS A 505 16.90 -0.11 -38.37
N TRP A 506 16.36 0.80 -37.56
CA TRP A 506 15.60 0.48 -36.34
C TRP A 506 14.09 0.43 -36.59
N TYR A 507 13.40 -0.50 -35.94
CA TYR A 507 12.04 -0.94 -36.24
C TYR A 507 11.26 -1.26 -34.95
N LEU A 508 9.92 -1.32 -35.03
CA LEU A 508 9.04 -1.66 -33.90
C LEU A 508 9.45 -2.97 -33.22
N ARG A 509 9.86 -3.99 -33.99
CA ARG A 509 10.27 -5.32 -33.49
C ARG A 509 11.41 -5.34 -32.45
N ASP A 510 12.32 -4.36 -32.53
CA ASP A 510 13.45 -4.17 -31.60
C ASP A 510 13.37 -2.80 -30.88
N SER A 511 12.18 -2.18 -30.84
CA SER A 511 11.94 -0.92 -30.12
C SER A 511 12.18 -1.04 -28.62
N ASN A 512 12.05 -2.25 -28.06
CA ASN A 512 12.24 -2.56 -26.64
C ASN A 512 13.71 -2.67 -26.18
N TRP A 513 14.60 -1.88 -26.80
CA TRP A 513 16.03 -1.87 -26.49
C TRP A 513 16.37 -1.24 -25.13
N ASP A 514 15.50 -0.40 -24.56
CA ASP A 514 15.72 0.22 -23.26
C ASP A 514 15.30 -0.73 -22.11
N PRO A 515 16.14 -0.95 -21.09
CA PRO A 515 15.81 -1.77 -19.92
C PRO A 515 14.85 -1.11 -18.92
N ASP A 516 14.57 0.19 -19.06
CA ASP A 516 13.41 0.87 -18.49
C ASP A 516 12.26 0.79 -19.50
N PHE A 517 11.23 0.02 -19.18
CA PHE A 517 10.16 -0.24 -20.16
C PHE A 517 9.39 1.02 -20.56
N ARG A 518 9.40 2.10 -19.77
CA ARG A 518 8.71 3.34 -20.13
C ARG A 518 9.32 3.99 -21.37
N ILE A 519 10.66 4.00 -21.47
CA ILE A 519 11.39 4.52 -22.63
C ILE A 519 11.18 3.61 -23.86
N SER A 520 11.25 2.29 -23.65
CA SER A 520 10.95 1.29 -24.67
C SER A 520 9.50 1.36 -25.18
N ALA A 521 8.55 1.64 -24.30
CA ALA A 521 7.13 1.77 -24.61
C ALA A 521 6.81 3.04 -25.38
N GLU A 522 7.35 4.19 -24.95
CA GLU A 522 7.26 5.45 -25.71
C GLU A 522 7.85 5.29 -27.11
N LYS A 523 8.99 4.59 -27.23
CA LYS A 523 9.62 4.24 -28.51
C LYS A 523 8.73 3.32 -29.36
N ALA A 524 8.11 2.30 -28.77
CA ALA A 524 7.19 1.39 -29.45
C ALA A 524 5.91 2.11 -29.93
N ALA A 525 5.33 2.98 -29.10
CA ALA A 525 4.17 3.80 -29.47
C ALA A 525 4.51 4.74 -30.65
N TRP A 526 5.70 5.36 -30.63
CA TRP A 526 6.17 6.20 -31.72
C TRP A 526 6.35 5.43 -33.03
N PHE A 527 6.99 4.25 -33.00
CA PHE A 527 7.14 3.40 -34.19
C PHE A 527 5.77 2.98 -34.74
N TYR A 528 4.90 2.46 -33.88
CA TYR A 528 3.55 2.05 -34.24
C TYR A 528 2.73 3.19 -34.85
N GLU A 529 2.86 4.42 -34.35
CA GLU A 529 2.23 5.61 -34.94
C GLU A 529 2.76 5.90 -36.36
N LYS A 530 4.07 5.78 -36.60
CA LYS A 530 4.66 6.07 -37.93
C LYS A 530 4.44 4.95 -38.95
N GLU A 531 4.20 3.72 -38.48
CA GLU A 531 3.94 2.54 -39.30
C GLU A 531 2.44 2.37 -39.62
N SER A 532 1.56 2.53 -38.63
CA SER A 532 0.11 2.32 -38.77
C SER A 532 -0.72 3.60 -38.98
N GLY A 533 -0.19 4.77 -38.59
CA GLY A 533 -0.95 6.03 -38.49
C GLY A 533 -1.85 6.14 -37.25
N VAL A 534 -1.76 5.20 -36.30
CA VAL A 534 -2.62 5.14 -35.11
C VAL A 534 -1.84 5.51 -33.84
N THR A 535 -2.29 6.54 -33.14
CA THR A 535 -1.84 6.90 -31.78
C THR A 535 -2.48 5.99 -30.73
N VAL A 536 -1.79 5.74 -29.61
CA VAL A 536 -2.29 4.94 -28.48
C VAL A 536 -2.13 5.69 -27.15
N ASP A 537 -3.08 5.52 -26.24
CA ASP A 537 -3.04 6.05 -24.87
C ASP A 537 -1.93 5.41 -24.01
N GLY A 538 -1.50 4.21 -24.37
CA GLY A 538 -0.50 3.44 -23.63
C GLY A 538 -0.08 2.15 -24.33
N VAL A 539 0.92 1.49 -23.75
CA VAL A 539 1.55 0.27 -24.26
C VAL A 539 1.66 -0.75 -23.13
N ILE A 540 1.36 -2.01 -23.44
CA ILE A 540 1.37 -3.13 -22.49
C ILE A 540 2.31 -4.20 -23.03
N ALA A 541 3.41 -4.51 -22.34
CA ALA A 541 4.21 -5.68 -22.69
C ALA A 541 3.64 -6.94 -22.04
N VAL A 542 3.59 -8.02 -22.82
CA VAL A 542 3.19 -9.37 -22.38
C VAL A 542 4.27 -10.36 -22.82
N SER A 543 4.90 -11.03 -21.86
CA SER A 543 5.87 -12.09 -22.15
C SER A 543 5.20 -13.45 -22.38
N SER A 544 5.97 -14.39 -22.94
CA SER A 544 5.48 -15.74 -23.25
C SER A 544 5.13 -16.58 -22.01
N GLU A 545 5.69 -16.21 -20.85
CA GLU A 545 5.44 -16.82 -19.54
C GLU A 545 4.01 -16.57 -19.07
N LEU A 546 3.45 -15.37 -19.32
CA LEU A 546 2.04 -15.08 -19.01
C LEU A 546 1.12 -16.00 -19.79
N LEU A 547 1.34 -16.16 -21.10
CA LEU A 547 0.51 -17.02 -21.94
C LEU A 547 0.57 -18.49 -21.48
N THR A 548 1.74 -18.92 -21.01
CA THR A 548 2.00 -20.24 -20.43
C THR A 548 1.25 -20.45 -19.10
N ASP A 549 1.23 -19.46 -18.21
CA ASP A 549 0.51 -19.54 -16.93
C ASP A 549 -1.01 -19.35 -17.08
N LEU A 550 -1.46 -18.50 -18.01
CA LEU A 550 -2.88 -18.41 -18.37
C LEU A 550 -3.39 -19.73 -18.95
N LEU A 551 -2.64 -20.40 -19.83
CA LEU A 551 -2.93 -21.77 -20.29
C LEU A 551 -3.06 -22.78 -19.13
N GLY A 552 -2.29 -22.60 -18.05
CA GLY A 552 -2.42 -23.38 -16.82
C GLY A 552 -3.72 -23.14 -16.06
N ALA A 553 -4.27 -21.91 -16.11
CA ALA A 553 -5.50 -21.53 -15.42
C ALA A 553 -6.78 -21.74 -16.26
N THR A 554 -6.73 -21.53 -17.57
CA THR A 554 -7.83 -21.86 -18.50
C THR A 554 -7.91 -23.37 -18.74
N GLY A 555 -6.76 -24.06 -18.74
CA GLY A 555 -6.60 -25.38 -19.30
C GLY A 555 -6.37 -25.33 -20.83
N PRO A 556 -6.13 -26.49 -21.46
CA PRO A 556 -5.78 -26.60 -22.88
C PRO A 556 -6.76 -25.96 -23.85
N LEU A 557 -6.22 -25.26 -24.86
CA LEU A 557 -6.98 -24.58 -25.91
C LEU A 557 -6.76 -25.22 -27.27
N SER A 558 -7.81 -25.28 -28.10
CA SER A 558 -7.68 -25.60 -29.51
C SER A 558 -7.46 -24.32 -30.31
N LEU A 559 -6.51 -24.28 -31.24
CA LEU A 559 -6.34 -23.20 -32.20
C LEU A 559 -6.82 -23.66 -33.59
N PRO A 560 -8.01 -23.23 -34.06
CA PRO A 560 -8.57 -23.70 -35.33
C PRO A 560 -7.67 -23.43 -36.53
N ASP A 561 -6.96 -22.29 -36.53
CA ASP A 561 -6.00 -21.89 -37.58
C ASP A 561 -4.87 -22.90 -37.81
N TYR A 562 -4.52 -23.67 -36.79
CA TYR A 562 -3.41 -24.63 -36.78
C TYR A 562 -3.88 -26.09 -36.69
N ASN A 563 -5.19 -26.31 -36.53
CA ASN A 563 -5.84 -27.60 -36.26
C ASN A 563 -5.17 -28.40 -35.11
N ASP A 564 -4.79 -27.71 -34.04
CA ASP A 564 -3.94 -28.26 -32.97
C ASP A 564 -4.39 -27.80 -31.57
N ARG A 565 -3.91 -28.52 -30.54
CA ARG A 565 -4.25 -28.29 -29.14
C ARG A 565 -3.02 -27.85 -28.34
N ILE A 566 -3.05 -26.61 -27.87
CA ILE A 566 -1.97 -25.99 -27.10
C ILE A 566 -2.23 -26.18 -25.60
N THR A 567 -1.17 -26.53 -24.87
CA THR A 567 -1.15 -26.75 -23.42
C THR A 567 0.05 -26.04 -22.81
N LYS A 568 0.06 -25.86 -21.49
CA LYS A 568 1.21 -25.27 -20.78
C LYS A 568 2.51 -26.05 -21.03
N GLU A 569 2.42 -27.37 -21.19
CA GLU A 569 3.54 -28.28 -21.37
C GLU A 569 4.08 -28.28 -22.81
N ASN A 570 3.21 -28.09 -23.81
CA ASN A 570 3.61 -28.13 -25.22
C ASN A 570 3.86 -26.74 -25.85
N PHE A 571 3.43 -25.65 -25.21
CA PHE A 571 3.42 -24.29 -25.75
C PHE A 571 4.75 -23.88 -26.42
N PHE A 572 5.89 -23.95 -25.72
CA PHE A 572 7.17 -23.54 -26.28
C PHE A 572 7.61 -24.41 -27.47
N GLY A 573 7.40 -25.73 -27.40
CA GLY A 573 7.70 -26.65 -28.50
C GLY A 573 6.82 -26.41 -29.74
N LYS A 574 5.53 -26.07 -29.53
CA LYS A 574 4.61 -25.68 -30.60
C LYS A 574 4.94 -24.32 -31.18
N SER A 575 5.32 -23.34 -30.36
CA SER A 575 5.82 -22.04 -30.79
C SER A 575 7.08 -22.19 -31.67
N LEU A 576 8.04 -23.01 -31.25
CA LEU A 576 9.24 -23.36 -32.04
C LEU A 576 8.90 -24.14 -33.32
N PHE A 577 7.80 -24.88 -33.38
CA PHE A 577 7.37 -25.57 -34.60
C PHE A 577 6.71 -24.60 -35.60
N TYR A 578 5.70 -23.86 -35.15
CA TYR A 578 4.92 -22.97 -36.02
C TYR A 578 5.69 -21.72 -36.48
N THR A 579 6.71 -21.27 -35.74
CA THR A 579 7.60 -20.19 -36.21
C THR A 579 8.58 -20.60 -37.32
N LYS A 580 8.76 -21.91 -37.57
CA LYS A 580 9.66 -22.48 -38.60
C LYS A 580 8.97 -23.06 -39.82
N ALA A 581 7.67 -23.36 -39.75
CA ALA A 581 6.98 -24.09 -40.80
C ALA A 581 7.01 -23.30 -42.12
N ASP A 582 7.91 -23.68 -43.03
CA ASP A 582 8.19 -22.93 -44.25
C ASP A 582 6.93 -22.75 -45.08
N PHE A 583 6.62 -21.48 -45.35
CA PHE A 583 5.36 -21.12 -45.97
C PHE A 583 5.51 -20.98 -47.50
N PHE A 584 4.83 -21.86 -48.23
CA PHE A 584 4.94 -21.98 -49.70
C PHE A 584 4.53 -20.68 -50.44
N PRO A 585 5.15 -20.33 -51.58
CA PRO A 585 4.76 -19.15 -52.36
C PRO A 585 3.27 -19.21 -52.81
N GLY A 586 2.39 -18.50 -52.10
CA GLY A 586 0.94 -18.61 -52.34
C GLY A 586 0.05 -17.83 -51.36
N SER A 587 0.03 -18.16 -50.07
CA SER A 587 -0.77 -17.39 -49.09
C SER A 587 -0.13 -16.04 -48.76
N THR A 588 -1.01 -15.06 -48.54
CA THR A 588 -0.70 -13.68 -48.15
C THR A 588 -0.60 -13.48 -46.63
N GLN A 589 -0.65 -14.56 -45.84
CA GLN A 589 -0.61 -14.50 -44.37
C GLN A 589 0.22 -15.65 -43.78
N LYS A 590 1.41 -15.31 -43.26
CA LYS A 590 2.00 -16.06 -42.15
C LYS A 590 1.14 -15.72 -40.92
N LYS A 591 0.33 -16.65 -40.44
CA LYS A 591 -0.47 -16.43 -39.24
C LYS A 591 0.45 -16.37 -38.02
N ASP A 592 0.18 -15.44 -37.11
CA ASP A 592 0.92 -15.34 -35.86
C ASP A 592 0.38 -16.36 -34.84
N PHE A 593 1.27 -17.16 -34.27
CA PHE A 593 0.96 -18.16 -33.27
C PHE A 593 0.61 -17.52 -31.91
N LEU A 594 1.31 -16.45 -31.51
CA LEU A 594 1.07 -15.80 -30.22
C LEU A 594 -0.26 -15.02 -30.25
N GLY A 595 -0.59 -14.39 -31.37
CA GLY A 595 -1.85 -13.69 -31.62
C GLY A 595 -3.07 -14.61 -31.66
N SER A 596 -3.04 -15.70 -32.45
CA SER A 596 -4.13 -16.69 -32.41
C SER A 596 -4.29 -17.29 -31.00
N LEU A 597 -3.20 -17.50 -30.27
CA LEU A 597 -3.25 -17.96 -28.87
C LEU A 597 -3.83 -16.89 -27.93
N LEU A 598 -3.46 -15.61 -28.07
CA LEU A 598 -4.02 -14.51 -27.29
C LEU A 598 -5.54 -14.42 -27.51
N ILE A 599 -5.99 -14.44 -28.77
CA ILE A 599 -7.42 -14.40 -29.11
C ILE A 599 -8.16 -15.61 -28.50
N ALA A 600 -7.57 -16.81 -28.56
CA ALA A 600 -8.14 -18.01 -27.96
C ALA A 600 -8.15 -17.97 -26.42
N LEU A 601 -7.12 -17.42 -25.78
CA LEU A 601 -7.04 -17.23 -24.33
C LEU A 601 -8.08 -16.22 -23.86
N LEU A 602 -8.15 -15.05 -24.50
CA LEU A 602 -9.17 -14.04 -24.24
C LEU A 602 -10.57 -14.63 -24.42
N GLY A 603 -10.84 -15.29 -25.56
CA GLY A 603 -12.09 -15.98 -25.82
C GLY A 603 -12.45 -17.05 -24.77
N SER A 604 -11.46 -17.79 -24.25
CA SER A 604 -11.68 -18.77 -23.17
C SER A 604 -11.97 -18.11 -21.82
N VAL A 605 -11.33 -16.98 -21.52
CA VAL A 605 -11.59 -16.20 -20.31
C VAL A 605 -12.97 -15.52 -20.39
N THR A 606 -13.34 -14.96 -21.55
CA THR A 606 -14.62 -14.27 -21.79
C THR A 606 -15.80 -15.21 -22.07
N SER A 607 -15.60 -16.53 -22.20
CA SER A 607 -16.70 -17.50 -22.35
C SER A 607 -17.04 -18.27 -21.06
N ARG A 608 -16.27 -18.11 -19.98
CA ARG A 608 -16.43 -18.86 -18.72
C ARG A 608 -17.36 -18.14 -17.74
N SER A 609 -18.66 -18.39 -17.87
CA SER A 609 -19.70 -17.80 -17.00
C SER A 609 -19.58 -18.14 -15.50
N THR A 610 -18.86 -19.20 -15.12
CA THR A 610 -18.79 -19.72 -13.74
C THR A 610 -17.38 -20.20 -13.32
N GLY A 611 -16.32 -19.61 -13.87
CA GLY A 611 -14.93 -20.02 -13.61
C GLY A 611 -14.44 -19.76 -12.18
N ASN A 612 -13.36 -20.46 -11.78
CA ASN A 612 -12.57 -20.08 -10.60
C ASN A 612 -11.73 -18.82 -10.92
N ASN A 613 -12.39 -17.67 -10.93
CA ASN A 613 -11.78 -16.38 -11.32
C ASN A 613 -10.63 -15.97 -10.38
N GLY A 614 -10.59 -16.49 -9.14
CA GLY A 614 -9.46 -16.29 -8.23
C GLY A 614 -8.14 -16.86 -8.75
N ALA A 615 -8.16 -17.94 -9.53
CA ALA A 615 -6.96 -18.49 -10.16
C ALA A 615 -6.42 -17.56 -11.26
N LEU A 616 -7.30 -16.91 -12.04
CA LEU A 616 -6.89 -15.93 -13.05
C LEU A 616 -6.32 -14.66 -12.40
N VAL A 617 -6.96 -14.14 -11.34
CA VAL A 617 -6.43 -13.02 -10.56
C VAL A 617 -5.05 -13.36 -9.98
N GLN A 618 -4.85 -14.57 -9.46
CA GLN A 618 -3.54 -15.01 -8.96
C GLN A 618 -2.48 -15.08 -10.08
N VAL A 619 -2.82 -15.55 -11.28
CA VAL A 619 -1.88 -15.55 -12.43
C VAL A 619 -1.50 -14.13 -12.83
N LEU A 620 -2.46 -13.19 -12.87
CA LEU A 620 -2.18 -11.78 -13.17
C LEU A 620 -1.32 -11.12 -12.08
N GLU A 621 -1.61 -11.36 -10.80
CA GLU A 621 -0.79 -10.86 -9.68
C GLU A 621 0.65 -11.42 -9.77
N GLN A 622 0.81 -12.70 -10.07
CA GLN A 622 2.12 -13.33 -10.24
C GLN A 622 2.87 -12.74 -11.44
N ALA A 623 2.20 -12.57 -12.59
CA ALA A 623 2.82 -11.99 -13.77
C ALA A 623 3.26 -10.54 -13.57
N LEU A 624 2.48 -9.72 -12.84
CA LEU A 624 2.87 -8.35 -12.47
C LEU A 624 4.09 -8.34 -11.53
N ASN A 625 4.10 -9.19 -10.49
CA ASN A 625 5.23 -9.30 -9.57
C ASN A 625 6.52 -9.84 -10.23
N ARG A 626 6.38 -10.67 -11.28
CA ARG A 626 7.49 -11.16 -12.12
C ARG A 626 7.85 -10.20 -13.26
N ALA A 627 7.12 -9.09 -13.44
CA ALA A 627 7.21 -8.18 -14.58
C ALA A 627 7.05 -8.86 -15.96
N ASP A 628 6.25 -9.94 -16.02
CA ASP A 628 5.84 -10.61 -17.26
C ASP A 628 4.61 -9.92 -17.91
N ILE A 629 3.95 -9.03 -17.15
CA ILE A 629 3.11 -7.94 -17.63
C ILE A 629 3.79 -6.63 -17.23
N GLN A 630 3.85 -5.65 -18.14
CA GLN A 630 4.35 -4.31 -17.84
C GLN A 630 3.50 -3.24 -18.53
N PHE A 631 3.33 -2.08 -17.87
CA PHE A 631 2.49 -0.98 -18.37
C PHE A 631 3.28 0.31 -18.65
N TRP A 632 2.84 1.07 -19.63
CA TRP A 632 3.18 2.48 -19.79
C TRP A 632 1.94 3.19 -20.33
N PHE A 633 1.66 4.37 -19.81
CA PHE A 633 0.60 5.23 -20.31
C PHE A 633 1.18 6.62 -20.62
N SER A 634 0.63 7.25 -21.65
CA SER A 634 1.02 8.58 -22.15
C SER A 634 0.87 9.71 -21.12
N GLY A 635 0.21 9.46 -20.00
CA GLY A 635 0.16 10.36 -18.85
C GLY A 635 -0.86 9.91 -17.80
N GLY A 636 -1.43 10.89 -17.09
CA GLY A 636 -2.63 10.71 -16.28
C GLY A 636 -2.44 9.96 -14.94
N ASN A 637 -3.58 9.51 -14.42
CA ASN A 637 -3.66 8.77 -13.16
C ASN A 637 -3.24 7.31 -13.36
N GLU A 638 -3.51 6.75 -14.54
CA GLU A 638 -3.13 5.40 -14.96
C GLU A 638 -1.61 5.17 -14.90
N GLN A 639 -0.78 6.09 -15.44
CA GLN A 639 0.68 6.03 -15.27
C GLN A 639 1.09 6.17 -13.80
N SER A 640 0.47 7.11 -13.08
CA SER A 640 0.79 7.39 -11.68
C SER A 640 0.54 6.18 -10.76
N ILE A 641 -0.54 5.42 -11.01
CA ILE A 641 -0.85 4.17 -10.29
C ILE A 641 0.17 3.08 -10.66
N ALA A 642 0.43 2.88 -11.96
CA ALA A 642 1.36 1.85 -12.41
C ALA A 642 2.81 2.08 -11.91
N GLU A 643 3.28 3.33 -11.82
CA GLU A 643 4.60 3.66 -11.28
C GLU A 643 4.69 3.47 -9.76
N GLN A 644 3.62 3.77 -9.01
CA GLN A 644 3.55 3.48 -7.57
C GLN A 644 3.53 1.98 -7.29
N ALA A 645 2.89 1.20 -8.17
CA ALA A 645 2.85 -0.26 -8.10
C ALA A 645 4.17 -0.94 -8.54
N GLY A 646 5.08 -0.21 -9.19
CA GLY A 646 6.29 -0.77 -9.81
C GLY A 646 6.05 -1.53 -11.12
N TRP A 647 4.81 -1.58 -11.62
CA TRP A 647 4.41 -2.35 -12.81
C TRP A 647 4.83 -1.71 -14.15
N THR A 648 5.47 -0.54 -14.11
CA THR A 648 6.01 0.10 -15.33
C THR A 648 7.35 -0.44 -15.78
N GLY A 649 7.95 -1.38 -15.05
CA GLY A 649 9.25 -1.95 -15.41
C GLY A 649 10.36 -0.90 -15.49
N ALA A 650 10.29 0.13 -14.64
CA ALA A 650 11.35 1.13 -14.50
C ALA A 650 12.68 0.47 -14.09
N LEU A 651 13.81 0.95 -14.61
CA LEU A 651 15.12 0.31 -14.42
C LEU A 651 15.58 0.37 -12.96
N VAL A 652 15.49 1.57 -12.37
CA VAL A 652 15.87 1.82 -10.98
C VAL A 652 14.58 1.97 -10.16
N PRO A 653 14.22 0.99 -9.31
CA PRO A 653 13.05 1.13 -8.43
C PRO A 653 13.29 2.22 -7.38
N LYS A 654 12.21 2.84 -6.89
CA LYS A 654 12.28 3.81 -5.79
C LYS A 654 12.83 3.10 -4.53
N THR A 655 14.00 3.52 -4.07
CA THR A 655 14.65 3.00 -2.86
C THR A 655 13.99 3.54 -1.60
N SER A 656 13.90 2.72 -0.54
CA SER A 656 13.41 3.19 0.76
C SER A 656 14.47 3.91 1.61
N CYS A 657 15.73 3.98 1.16
CA CYS A 657 16.69 4.95 1.69
C CYS A 657 16.31 6.34 1.16
N ASP A 658 16.16 7.32 2.06
CA ASP A 658 16.22 8.73 1.71
C ASP A 658 17.64 9.05 1.18
N ALA A 659 17.75 9.93 0.18
CA ALA A 659 19.05 10.42 -0.29
C ALA A 659 19.82 11.20 0.80
N ASN A 660 19.11 11.72 1.80
CA ASN A 660 19.69 12.42 2.96
C ASN A 660 20.11 11.45 4.09
N ASP A 661 19.69 10.19 4.08
CA ASP A 661 20.04 9.23 5.13
C ASP A 661 21.46 8.66 4.91
N THR A 662 22.44 9.31 5.54
CA THR A 662 23.84 8.85 5.52
C THR A 662 24.07 7.45 6.11
N GLY A 663 23.12 6.92 6.90
CA GLY A 663 23.14 5.59 7.47
C GLY A 663 22.51 4.52 6.57
N CYS A 664 21.76 4.87 5.53
CA CYS A 664 21.12 3.93 4.61
C CYS A 664 21.79 3.94 3.24
N LYS A 665 22.24 2.76 2.77
CA LYS A 665 22.92 2.60 1.49
C LYS A 665 22.21 1.58 0.63
N ALA A 666 21.78 1.99 -0.56
CA ALA A 666 21.23 1.08 -1.57
C ALA A 666 22.35 0.46 -2.41
N ASN A 667 22.25 -0.84 -2.70
CA ASN A 667 23.13 -1.59 -3.60
C ASN A 667 22.29 -2.43 -4.57
N THR A 668 21.53 -1.73 -5.41
CA THR A 668 20.65 -2.31 -6.43
C THR A 668 21.45 -2.63 -7.69
N ILE A 669 21.37 -3.88 -8.13
CA ILE A 669 22.05 -4.40 -9.33
C ILE A 669 20.99 -4.94 -10.30
N ALA A 670 21.17 -4.69 -11.60
CA ALA A 670 20.37 -5.30 -12.64
C ALA A 670 21.26 -5.86 -13.76
N PHE A 671 21.02 -7.12 -14.11
CA PHE A 671 21.59 -7.77 -15.30
C PHE A 671 20.50 -7.78 -16.36
N VAL A 672 20.78 -7.21 -17.53
CA VAL A 672 19.81 -7.14 -18.62
C VAL A 672 20.45 -7.64 -19.91
N GLU A 673 20.06 -8.85 -20.29
CA GLU A 673 20.51 -9.55 -21.48
C GLU A 673 19.68 -9.21 -22.72
N SER A 674 20.29 -9.35 -23.89
CA SER A 674 19.65 -9.27 -25.19
C SER A 674 20.29 -10.34 -26.10
N ASN A 675 19.47 -11.19 -26.73
CA ASN A 675 19.95 -12.20 -27.65
C ASN A 675 20.14 -11.59 -29.04
N MET A 676 21.37 -11.35 -29.42
CA MET A 676 21.72 -10.80 -30.73
C MET A 676 22.01 -11.90 -31.76
N GLY A 677 21.73 -13.17 -31.44
CA GLY A 677 22.07 -14.33 -32.29
C GLY A 677 21.06 -14.65 -33.40
N ILE A 678 20.01 -13.84 -33.58
CA ILE A 678 18.91 -14.03 -34.54
C ILE A 678 18.32 -15.47 -34.45
N ASN A 679 18.12 -15.94 -33.22
CA ASN A 679 17.71 -17.31 -32.93
C ASN A 679 16.92 -17.39 -31.62
N LYS A 680 16.30 -18.55 -31.35
CA LYS A 680 15.50 -18.81 -30.14
C LYS A 680 16.29 -19.61 -29.10
N ALA A 681 17.60 -19.38 -29.04
CA ALA A 681 18.50 -20.10 -28.14
C ALA A 681 18.22 -19.88 -26.65
N ASN A 682 17.46 -18.85 -26.23
CA ASN A 682 17.17 -18.69 -24.79
C ASN A 682 16.29 -19.82 -24.23
N PHE A 683 15.54 -20.54 -25.08
CA PHE A 683 14.88 -21.79 -24.68
C PHE A 683 15.88 -22.88 -24.23
N TYR A 684 17.11 -22.84 -24.75
CA TYR A 684 18.21 -23.75 -24.46
C TYR A 684 19.28 -23.17 -23.53
N ILE A 685 19.12 -21.93 -23.03
CA ILE A 685 20.09 -21.28 -22.13
C ILE A 685 19.59 -21.34 -20.70
N SER A 686 20.20 -22.22 -19.89
CA SER A 686 20.07 -22.17 -18.44
C SER A 686 21.14 -21.26 -17.82
N ARG A 687 20.79 -20.64 -16.69
CA ARG A 687 21.61 -19.62 -16.02
C ARG A 687 21.73 -19.94 -14.52
N SER A 688 22.91 -19.71 -13.98
CA SER A 688 23.12 -19.62 -12.54
C SER A 688 23.92 -18.35 -12.21
N ILE A 689 23.42 -17.57 -11.26
CA ILE A 689 24.04 -16.35 -10.75
C ILE A 689 24.55 -16.64 -9.34
N ARG A 690 25.84 -16.39 -9.10
CA ARG A 690 26.38 -16.19 -7.76
C ARG A 690 26.69 -14.71 -7.60
N ASP A 691 26.02 -14.05 -6.66
CA ASP A 691 26.33 -12.68 -6.28
C ASP A 691 26.95 -12.68 -4.89
N ARG A 692 28.14 -12.07 -4.76
CA ARG A 692 28.81 -11.89 -3.48
C ARG A 692 28.98 -10.40 -3.22
N VAL A 693 28.46 -9.93 -2.09
CA VAL A 693 28.68 -8.57 -1.59
C VAL A 693 29.42 -8.64 -0.26
N ASP A 694 30.64 -8.12 -0.20
CA ASP A 694 31.42 -7.99 1.03
C ASP A 694 31.39 -6.54 1.51
N VAL A 695 31.08 -6.34 2.79
CA VAL A 695 31.28 -5.06 3.50
C VAL A 695 32.56 -5.16 4.33
N ASP A 696 33.51 -4.28 4.06
CA ASP A 696 34.79 -4.21 4.75
C ASP A 696 34.73 -3.51 6.10
N THR A 697 35.81 -3.60 6.89
CA THR A 697 35.91 -2.99 8.22
C THR A 697 35.88 -1.46 8.23
N ASP A 698 36.08 -0.82 7.09
CA ASP A 698 35.94 0.63 6.87
C ASP A 698 34.56 1.00 6.28
N GLY A 699 33.65 0.02 6.13
CA GLY A 699 32.33 0.20 5.56
C GLY A 699 32.27 0.14 4.03
N ARG A 700 33.39 -0.06 3.33
CA ARG A 700 33.38 -0.15 1.86
C ARG A 700 32.65 -1.39 1.39
N ILE A 701 31.88 -1.23 0.31
CA ILE A 701 31.15 -2.32 -0.33
C ILE A 701 31.93 -2.76 -1.56
N ARG A 702 32.34 -4.03 -1.60
CA ARG A 702 32.88 -4.70 -2.79
C ARG A 702 31.93 -5.80 -3.23
N GLY A 703 31.73 -5.95 -4.53
CA GLY A 703 30.85 -6.97 -5.09
C GLY A 703 31.51 -7.78 -6.18
N THR A 704 31.25 -9.09 -6.20
CA THR A 704 31.70 -10.00 -7.25
C THR A 704 30.52 -10.83 -7.73
N VAL A 705 30.08 -10.57 -8.96
CA VAL A 705 29.04 -11.34 -9.64
C VAL A 705 29.69 -12.38 -10.53
N THR A 706 29.19 -13.61 -10.50
CA THR A 706 29.52 -14.68 -11.43
C THR A 706 28.25 -15.20 -12.07
N ILE A 707 28.09 -14.99 -13.38
CA ILE A 707 27.01 -15.58 -14.18
C ILE A 707 27.59 -16.77 -14.95
N THR A 708 26.99 -17.94 -14.77
CA THR A 708 27.31 -19.16 -15.53
C THR A 708 26.17 -19.48 -16.48
N TYR A 709 26.49 -19.53 -17.77
CA TYR A 709 25.60 -19.88 -18.87
C TYR A 709 25.86 -21.31 -19.31
N THR A 710 24.81 -22.09 -19.56
CA THR A 710 24.89 -23.41 -20.19
C THR A 710 23.96 -23.44 -21.38
N ASN A 711 24.50 -23.73 -22.58
CA ASN A 711 23.70 -23.88 -23.79
C ASN A 711 23.44 -25.36 -24.08
N THR A 712 22.19 -25.78 -23.94
CA THR A 712 21.74 -27.17 -24.16
C THR A 712 21.27 -27.45 -25.59
N SER A 713 21.49 -26.52 -26.53
CA SER A 713 21.27 -26.76 -27.96
C SER A 713 22.12 -27.95 -28.42
N GLY A 714 21.55 -28.87 -29.20
CA GLY A 714 22.30 -29.93 -29.88
C GLY A 714 22.99 -29.43 -31.16
N ASP A 715 23.73 -30.29 -31.85
CA ASP A 715 24.51 -29.91 -33.04
C ASP A 715 23.60 -29.42 -34.19
N ASP A 716 22.44 -30.05 -34.40
CA ASP A 716 21.36 -29.58 -35.30
C ASP A 716 20.55 -28.41 -34.69
N SER A 717 21.29 -27.44 -34.15
CA SER A 717 20.78 -26.30 -33.41
C SER A 717 19.94 -25.36 -34.28
N ILE A 718 20.31 -25.18 -35.54
CA ILE A 718 19.65 -24.25 -36.46
C ILE A 718 18.23 -24.74 -36.80
N LEU A 719 18.04 -26.03 -37.15
CA LEU A 719 16.71 -26.58 -37.42
C LEU A 719 15.87 -26.76 -36.14
N SER A 720 16.52 -26.97 -34.98
CA SER A 720 15.82 -26.95 -33.68
C SER A 720 15.49 -25.53 -33.17
N GLY A 721 16.07 -24.47 -33.75
CA GLY A 721 15.82 -23.07 -33.40
C GLY A 721 16.69 -22.54 -32.25
N GLY A 722 17.59 -23.38 -31.73
CA GLY A 722 18.70 -22.95 -30.88
C GLY A 722 19.83 -22.33 -31.70
N GLY A 723 21.06 -22.42 -31.19
CA GLY A 723 22.24 -21.95 -31.93
C GLY A 723 23.38 -21.54 -31.03
N VAL A 724 24.30 -20.75 -31.57
CA VAL A 724 25.21 -19.95 -30.75
C VAL A 724 24.39 -18.85 -30.08
N TYR A 725 24.37 -18.82 -28.76
CA TYR A 725 23.79 -17.70 -28.02
C TYR A 725 24.78 -16.53 -28.04
N LEU A 726 24.41 -15.44 -28.71
CA LEU A 726 25.16 -14.19 -28.72
C LEU A 726 24.51 -13.23 -27.71
N GLY A 727 24.97 -13.31 -26.46
CA GLY A 727 24.44 -12.52 -25.36
C GLY A 727 25.11 -11.14 -25.30
N TYR A 728 24.32 -10.09 -25.45
CA TYR A 728 24.71 -8.73 -25.07
C TYR A 728 24.12 -8.42 -23.68
N MET A 729 24.96 -8.44 -22.64
CA MET A 729 24.55 -8.28 -21.24
C MET A 729 24.95 -6.89 -20.73
N ARG A 730 23.96 -6.10 -20.30
CA ARG A 730 24.16 -4.81 -19.62
C ARG A 730 24.03 -4.99 -18.11
N LEU A 731 25.11 -4.72 -17.40
CA LEU A 731 25.17 -4.62 -15.95
C LEU A 731 24.92 -3.17 -15.54
N TYR A 732 23.84 -2.94 -14.78
CA TYR A 732 23.59 -1.68 -14.10
C TYR A 732 23.84 -1.82 -12.60
N MET A 733 24.57 -0.86 -12.04
CA MET A 733 24.92 -0.74 -10.62
C MET A 733 24.65 0.70 -10.16
N PRO A 734 24.71 1.02 -8.85
CA PRO A 734 24.59 2.40 -8.38
C PRO A 734 25.66 3.32 -8.97
N ALA A 735 25.36 4.61 -9.14
CA ALA A 735 26.20 5.54 -9.91
C ALA A 735 27.66 5.70 -9.40
N ASP A 736 27.91 5.42 -8.12
CA ASP A 736 29.25 5.45 -7.51
C ASP A 736 30.05 4.13 -7.67
N ALA A 737 29.50 3.12 -8.34
CA ALA A 737 30.15 1.82 -8.53
C ALA A 737 31.17 1.83 -9.69
N VAL A 738 32.37 1.32 -9.44
CA VAL A 738 33.44 1.17 -10.44
C VAL A 738 33.81 -0.31 -10.60
N ILE A 739 33.80 -0.81 -11.83
CA ILE A 739 34.26 -2.18 -12.15
C ILE A 739 35.77 -2.24 -12.06
N THR A 740 36.29 -3.02 -11.12
CA THR A 740 37.72 -3.23 -10.89
C THR A 740 38.29 -4.35 -11.77
N SER A 741 37.49 -5.34 -12.16
CA SER A 741 37.89 -6.38 -13.12
C SER A 741 36.69 -7.07 -13.76
N ALA A 742 36.89 -7.63 -14.96
CA ALA A 742 35.91 -8.49 -15.63
C ALA A 742 36.61 -9.60 -16.43
N SER A 743 36.08 -10.82 -16.38
CA SER A 743 36.67 -11.99 -17.04
C SER A 743 35.64 -12.95 -17.62
N TYR A 744 36.00 -13.62 -18.71
CA TYR A 744 35.23 -14.67 -19.38
C TYR A 744 36.06 -15.97 -19.38
N ASP A 745 35.51 -17.04 -18.80
CA ASP A 745 36.22 -18.30 -18.52
C ASP A 745 37.62 -18.09 -17.87
N GLY A 746 37.72 -17.08 -16.99
CA GLY A 746 38.95 -16.72 -16.28
C GLY A 746 39.97 -15.90 -17.08
N ARG A 747 39.66 -15.51 -18.33
CA ARG A 747 40.47 -14.57 -19.13
C ARG A 747 39.89 -13.16 -19.04
N GLU A 748 40.73 -12.16 -18.83
CA GLU A 748 40.30 -10.77 -18.74
C GLU A 748 39.62 -10.27 -20.03
N ILE A 749 38.53 -9.51 -19.89
CA ILE A 749 37.77 -8.96 -21.02
C ILE A 749 38.26 -7.55 -21.34
N GLY A 750 38.92 -7.41 -22.50
CA GLY A 750 39.37 -6.11 -23.01
C GLY A 750 38.22 -5.19 -23.44
N GLY A 751 38.51 -3.89 -23.47
CA GLY A 751 37.62 -2.88 -24.04
C GLY A 751 37.43 -3.04 -25.55
N LYS A 752 36.23 -2.71 -26.05
CA LYS A 752 35.84 -2.79 -27.46
C LYS A 752 36.81 -2.00 -28.35
N SER A 753 37.44 -2.69 -29.30
CA SER A 753 38.42 -2.06 -30.18
C SER A 753 37.77 -1.33 -31.35
N ALA A 754 37.84 0.00 -31.36
CA ALA A 754 37.37 0.84 -32.47
C ALA A 754 37.99 0.47 -33.84
N LYS A 755 39.15 -0.21 -33.87
CA LYS A 755 39.79 -0.72 -35.09
C LYS A 755 39.21 -2.06 -35.59
N ARG A 756 38.21 -2.66 -34.92
CA ARG A 756 37.64 -3.98 -35.26
C ARG A 756 36.11 -4.10 -35.13
N LEU A 757 35.35 -3.00 -35.22
CA LEU A 757 33.89 -3.00 -35.47
C LEU A 757 33.06 -3.96 -34.57
N GLY A 758 33.41 -4.08 -33.29
CA GLY A 758 32.74 -5.00 -32.35
C GLY A 758 32.85 -6.52 -32.66
N ARG A 759 33.38 -6.94 -33.82
CA ARG A 759 33.27 -8.33 -34.31
C ARG A 759 34.18 -9.37 -33.65
N VAL A 760 34.91 -9.03 -32.59
CA VAL A 760 35.75 -9.99 -31.82
C VAL A 760 35.21 -10.11 -30.41
N LEU A 761 34.72 -11.31 -30.06
CA LEU A 761 34.11 -11.63 -28.78
C LEU A 761 35.08 -12.44 -27.88
N PRO A 762 35.02 -12.29 -26.55
CA PRO A 762 34.18 -11.34 -25.81
C PRO A 762 34.77 -9.93 -25.82
N TYR A 763 33.93 -8.91 -25.61
CA TYR A 763 34.39 -7.54 -25.35
C TYR A 763 33.54 -6.84 -24.27
N ARG A 764 34.12 -5.82 -23.64
CA ARG A 764 33.45 -4.88 -22.74
C ARG A 764 33.32 -3.52 -23.42
N GLU A 765 32.19 -2.84 -23.25
CA GLU A 765 32.06 -1.40 -23.54
C GLU A 765 31.37 -0.67 -22.39
N GLU A 766 31.65 0.63 -22.25
CA GLU A 766 30.98 1.47 -21.26
C GLU A 766 29.51 1.63 -21.63
N GLY A 767 28.62 1.51 -20.65
CA GLY A 767 27.18 1.63 -20.84
C GLY A 767 26.70 3.03 -20.52
N GLU A 768 25.39 3.23 -20.69
CA GLU A 768 24.74 4.49 -20.33
C GLU A 768 24.82 4.76 -18.82
N SER A 769 25.19 5.99 -18.45
CA SER A 769 24.95 6.52 -17.11
C SER A 769 23.56 7.17 -17.05
N ARG A 770 22.88 6.98 -15.92
CA ARG A 770 21.55 7.54 -15.60
C ARG A 770 21.60 8.10 -14.16
N ASP A 771 20.65 8.95 -13.79
CA ASP A 771 20.61 9.73 -12.51
C ASP A 771 21.14 9.01 -11.26
N ARG A 772 20.86 7.70 -11.11
CA ARG A 772 21.27 6.89 -9.95
C ARG A 772 22.01 5.61 -10.29
N SER A 773 22.37 5.38 -11.56
CA SER A 773 23.01 4.14 -11.98
C SER A 773 24.03 4.31 -13.11
N VAL A 774 25.05 3.44 -13.11
CA VAL A 774 26.04 3.33 -14.19
C VAL A 774 25.90 1.98 -14.88
N GLY A 775 25.86 2.01 -16.21
CA GLY A 775 25.86 0.82 -17.07
C GLY A 775 27.27 0.39 -17.47
N THR A 776 27.46 -0.91 -17.68
CA THR A 776 28.55 -1.46 -18.50
C THR A 776 28.02 -2.65 -19.29
N ALA A 777 28.39 -2.73 -20.56
CA ALA A 777 27.96 -3.80 -21.44
C ALA A 777 29.07 -4.82 -21.73
N PHE A 778 28.65 -6.06 -21.91
CA PHE A 778 29.50 -7.20 -22.23
C PHE A 778 28.87 -8.01 -23.36
N ALA A 779 29.58 -8.17 -24.48
CA ALA A 779 29.16 -9.05 -25.56
C ALA A 779 29.90 -10.39 -25.43
N ILE A 780 29.15 -11.49 -25.37
CA ILE A 780 29.68 -12.85 -25.15
C ILE A 780 29.00 -13.88 -26.08
N SER A 781 29.72 -14.96 -26.40
CA SER A 781 29.19 -16.06 -27.24
C SER A 781 29.24 -17.41 -26.50
N VAL A 782 28.10 -18.10 -26.43
CA VAL A 782 27.95 -19.44 -25.84
C VAL A 782 27.48 -20.40 -26.93
N ALA A 783 28.41 -21.19 -27.49
CA ALA A 783 28.12 -22.19 -28.52
C ALA A 783 27.28 -23.36 -27.99
N PRO A 784 26.56 -24.13 -28.85
CA PRO A 784 25.88 -25.37 -28.48
C PRO A 784 26.75 -26.30 -27.63
N GLY A 785 26.15 -26.98 -26.67
CA GLY A 785 26.82 -27.88 -25.72
C GLY A 785 27.78 -27.23 -24.70
N MET A 786 28.08 -25.92 -24.81
CA MET A 786 29.11 -25.28 -23.98
C MET A 786 28.55 -24.65 -22.70
N VAL A 787 29.36 -24.76 -21.64
CA VAL A 787 29.24 -23.95 -20.41
C VAL A 787 30.23 -22.78 -20.50
N ARG A 788 29.81 -21.58 -20.09
CA ARG A 788 30.62 -20.36 -20.09
C ARG A 788 30.38 -19.54 -18.83
N ARG A 789 31.41 -18.86 -18.31
CA ARG A 789 31.35 -18.06 -17.08
C ARG A 789 31.80 -16.63 -17.32
N LEU A 790 30.91 -15.68 -17.06
CA LEU A 790 31.21 -14.25 -16.96
C LEU A 790 31.34 -13.88 -15.47
N MET A 791 32.50 -13.35 -15.07
CA MET A 791 32.76 -12.91 -13.69
C MET A 791 33.18 -11.44 -13.69
N ILE A 792 32.49 -10.61 -12.90
CA ILE A 792 32.69 -9.16 -12.83
C ILE A 792 32.83 -8.76 -11.36
N THR A 793 33.89 -8.01 -11.04
CA THR A 793 34.12 -7.45 -9.70
C THR A 793 34.04 -5.93 -9.76
N TYR A 794 33.31 -5.34 -8.80
CA TYR A 794 33.13 -3.90 -8.65
C TYR A 794 33.35 -3.46 -7.20
N GLN A 795 33.60 -2.16 -7.02
CA GLN A 795 33.71 -1.51 -5.74
C GLN A 795 32.82 -0.25 -5.73
N ARG A 796 32.16 0.02 -4.61
CA ARG A 796 31.39 1.25 -4.38
C ARG A 796 32.30 2.39 -3.92
N GLY A 797 31.98 3.61 -4.35
CA GLY A 797 32.56 4.84 -3.82
C GLY A 797 31.91 5.27 -2.51
N GLU A 798 30.66 4.89 -2.26
CA GLU A 798 30.00 5.09 -0.97
C GLU A 798 30.30 3.98 0.05
N GLU A 799 30.33 4.38 1.33
CA GLU A 799 30.65 3.54 2.49
C GLU A 799 29.42 3.40 3.40
N VAL A 800 29.18 2.20 3.94
CA VAL A 800 28.17 1.94 4.98
C VAL A 800 28.69 2.46 6.31
N ARG A 801 28.07 3.52 6.84
CA ARG A 801 28.43 4.12 8.13
C ARG A 801 27.45 3.66 9.21
N ILE A 802 27.97 3.12 10.32
CA ILE A 802 27.18 2.80 11.50
C ILE A 802 27.12 4.04 12.40
N GLY A 803 25.96 4.69 12.43
CA GLY A 803 25.67 5.78 13.35
C GLY A 803 25.13 5.29 14.70
N ASN A 804 24.67 6.24 15.53
CA ASN A 804 24.03 5.93 16.81
C ASN A 804 22.75 5.09 16.67
N THR A 805 22.13 5.11 15.49
CA THR A 805 20.94 4.33 15.09
C THR A 805 21.26 3.03 14.37
N GLY A 806 22.55 2.67 14.23
CA GLY A 806 23.02 1.58 13.38
C GLY A 806 23.42 2.06 11.98
N GLY A 807 23.63 1.11 11.07
CA GLY A 807 23.79 1.33 9.63
C GLY A 807 22.98 0.32 8.82
N THR A 808 22.49 0.69 7.64
CA THR A 808 21.60 -0.14 6.82
C THR A 808 22.13 -0.30 5.39
N LEU A 809 22.19 -1.53 4.89
CA LEU A 809 22.51 -1.85 3.50
C LEU A 809 21.31 -2.54 2.84
N ILE A 810 20.69 -1.89 1.85
CA ILE A 810 19.60 -2.43 1.04
C ILE A 810 20.19 -2.93 -0.28
N HIS A 811 20.61 -4.19 -0.31
CA HIS A 811 21.10 -4.84 -1.52
C HIS A 811 19.96 -5.51 -2.27
N ALA A 812 19.86 -5.30 -3.59
CA ALA A 812 18.78 -5.87 -4.39
C ALA A 812 19.28 -6.36 -5.76
N LEU A 813 18.76 -7.50 -6.21
CA LEU A 813 18.95 -8.03 -7.57
C LEU A 813 17.63 -7.92 -8.34
N ARG A 814 17.61 -7.11 -9.40
CA ARG A 814 16.45 -6.97 -10.30
C ARG A 814 16.30 -8.22 -11.17
N LYS A 815 15.09 -8.80 -11.20
CA LYS A 815 14.73 -9.80 -12.21
C LYS A 815 14.52 -9.11 -13.57
N GLN A 816 15.16 -9.61 -14.63
CA GLN A 816 14.79 -9.21 -15.98
C GLN A 816 13.47 -9.90 -16.37
N PRO A 817 12.49 -9.17 -16.93
CA PRO A 817 11.31 -9.76 -17.57
C PRO A 817 11.65 -10.90 -18.54
N GLY A 818 10.75 -11.89 -18.70
CA GLY A 818 10.95 -13.02 -19.61
C GLY A 818 12.07 -14.01 -19.24
N MET A 819 12.93 -13.71 -18.25
CA MET A 819 13.81 -14.72 -17.67
C MET A 819 13.04 -15.60 -16.68
N VAL A 820 13.33 -16.90 -16.71
CA VAL A 820 12.81 -17.92 -15.78
C VAL A 820 13.95 -18.81 -15.29
N ASN A 821 13.68 -19.60 -14.24
CA ASN A 821 14.53 -20.72 -13.77
C ASN A 821 16.03 -20.37 -13.62
N THR A 822 16.32 -19.14 -13.19
CA THR A 822 17.68 -18.63 -13.01
C THR A 822 18.08 -18.79 -11.55
N ALA A 823 18.84 -19.84 -11.25
CA ALA A 823 19.26 -20.17 -9.89
C ALA A 823 20.20 -19.10 -9.33
N LEU A 824 19.94 -18.63 -8.12
CA LEU A 824 20.64 -17.53 -7.45
C LEU A 824 21.20 -17.98 -6.08
N GLU A 825 22.53 -17.91 -5.94
CA GLU A 825 23.23 -17.89 -4.64
C GLU A 825 23.62 -16.44 -4.34
N THR A 826 23.02 -15.83 -3.32
CA THR A 826 23.44 -14.53 -2.77
C THR A 826 24.25 -14.73 -1.50
N ILE A 827 25.43 -14.14 -1.43
CA ILE A 827 26.38 -14.25 -0.33
C ILE A 827 26.73 -12.86 0.18
N ILE A 828 26.50 -12.58 1.46
CA ILE A 828 26.75 -11.27 2.05
C ILE A 828 27.74 -11.41 3.20
N GLY A 829 28.96 -10.91 3.01
CA GLY A 829 30.03 -10.87 4.02
C GLY A 829 30.06 -9.53 4.75
N TYR A 830 30.42 -9.55 6.04
CA TYR A 830 30.48 -8.34 6.88
C TYR A 830 31.49 -8.50 8.04
N PRO A 831 31.90 -7.40 8.70
CA PRO A 831 32.89 -7.45 9.78
C PRO A 831 32.42 -8.28 10.98
N PHE A 832 33.33 -9.04 11.58
CA PHE A 832 33.04 -9.97 12.69
C PHE A 832 32.53 -9.32 13.98
N HIS A 833 32.65 -7.99 14.10
CA HIS A 833 32.20 -7.21 15.24
C HIS A 833 30.87 -6.46 14.96
N TRP A 834 30.26 -6.68 13.78
CA TRP A 834 28.95 -6.14 13.42
C TRP A 834 27.89 -7.22 13.58
N THR A 835 26.83 -6.92 14.35
CA THR A 835 25.64 -7.78 14.40
C THR A 835 24.71 -7.42 13.24
N ALA A 836 24.64 -8.32 12.24
CA ALA A 836 23.83 -8.13 11.04
C ALA A 836 22.47 -8.84 11.15
N HIS A 837 21.38 -8.08 11.17
CA HIS A 837 20.01 -8.60 11.11
C HIS A 837 19.47 -8.44 9.69
N ALA A 838 19.27 -9.57 8.99
CA ALA A 838 18.67 -9.58 7.67
C ALA A 838 17.15 -9.43 7.74
N LYS A 839 16.61 -8.53 6.92
CA LYS A 839 15.18 -8.35 6.69
C LYS A 839 14.85 -8.56 5.21
N GLY A 840 13.97 -9.51 4.94
CA GLY A 840 13.44 -9.77 3.59
C GLY A 840 12.30 -8.82 3.22
N PRO A 841 11.84 -8.84 1.95
CA PRO A 841 10.71 -8.03 1.51
C PRO A 841 9.43 -8.47 2.25
N LEU A 842 8.54 -7.50 2.53
CA LEU A 842 7.35 -7.63 3.41
C LEU A 842 7.67 -7.83 4.91
N GLN A 843 8.30 -6.83 5.54
CA GLN A 843 8.59 -6.74 6.99
C GLN A 843 9.20 -8.01 7.61
N MET A 844 9.96 -8.76 6.81
CA MET A 844 10.26 -10.15 7.10
C MET A 844 11.49 -10.21 8.02
N SER A 845 11.33 -10.52 9.31
CA SER A 845 12.46 -10.77 10.21
C SER A 845 13.08 -12.13 9.90
N VAL A 846 14.07 -12.19 9.00
CA VAL A 846 14.58 -13.43 8.40
C VAL A 846 15.91 -13.85 8.99
N VAL A 847 15.83 -14.77 9.95
CA VAL A 847 16.81 -15.86 10.06
C VAL A 847 16.32 -17.09 9.25
N ASP A 848 15.00 -17.25 9.09
CA ASP A 848 14.32 -18.32 8.33
C ASP A 848 14.59 -18.27 6.81
N GLY A 849 15.81 -18.64 6.40
CA GLY A 849 16.21 -18.79 4.99
C GLY A 849 17.68 -18.48 4.72
N PHE A 850 18.32 -17.71 5.61
CA PHE A 850 19.76 -17.47 5.56
C PHE A 850 20.51 -18.54 6.36
N LEU A 851 21.49 -19.20 5.75
CA LEU A 851 22.52 -19.92 6.51
C LEU A 851 23.49 -18.88 7.06
N ALA A 852 23.29 -18.52 8.32
CA ALA A 852 24.10 -17.54 9.04
C ALA A 852 25.36 -18.20 9.63
N ASN A 853 26.51 -17.94 9.01
CA ASN A 853 27.83 -18.16 9.59
C ASN A 853 28.29 -16.88 10.30
N ALA A 854 29.23 -16.98 11.23
CA ALA A 854 29.67 -15.87 12.12
C ALA A 854 30.28 -14.61 11.44
N LYS A 855 30.35 -14.57 10.10
CA LYS A 855 30.79 -13.41 9.28
C LYS A 855 30.10 -13.34 7.91
N GLU A 856 29.11 -14.20 7.65
CA GLU A 856 28.58 -14.44 6.30
C GLU A 856 27.14 -14.93 6.33
N LEU A 857 26.29 -14.28 5.54
CA LEU A 857 24.90 -14.63 5.31
C LEU A 857 24.74 -15.22 3.89
N ARG A 858 24.35 -16.50 3.77
CA ARG A 858 24.07 -17.14 2.48
C ARG A 858 22.58 -17.40 2.26
N TYR A 859 22.07 -17.03 1.09
CA TYR A 859 20.69 -17.27 0.66
C TYR A 859 20.66 -17.89 -0.73
N ASN A 860 19.95 -19.02 -0.87
CA ASN A 860 19.78 -19.74 -2.13
C ASN A 860 18.31 -19.69 -2.55
N THR A 861 18.04 -19.30 -3.79
CA THR A 861 16.68 -19.15 -4.35
C THR A 861 16.74 -19.22 -5.88
N ASP A 862 15.60 -19.12 -6.56
CA ASP A 862 15.54 -18.77 -7.97
C ASP A 862 15.22 -17.28 -8.12
N LEU A 863 15.82 -16.59 -9.09
CA LEU A 863 15.50 -15.20 -9.45
C LEU A 863 14.19 -15.15 -10.28
N ASP A 864 13.08 -15.54 -9.66
CA ASP A 864 11.72 -15.50 -10.22
C ASP A 864 11.13 -14.08 -10.26
N GLN A 865 11.45 -13.30 -9.23
CA GLN A 865 11.09 -11.91 -8.98
C GLN A 865 12.29 -11.17 -8.37
N THR A 866 12.29 -9.84 -8.42
CA THR A 866 13.35 -8.99 -7.82
C THR A 866 13.56 -9.33 -6.35
N LYS A 867 14.77 -9.75 -5.97
CA LYS A 867 15.12 -10.05 -4.57
C LYS A 867 15.70 -8.81 -3.91
N THR A 868 15.26 -8.51 -2.70
CA THR A 868 15.76 -7.37 -1.90
C THR A 868 16.12 -7.83 -0.50
N PHE A 869 17.30 -7.48 -0.04
CA PHE A 869 17.87 -7.84 1.25
C PHE A 869 18.20 -6.56 2.02
N ILE A 870 17.49 -6.30 3.11
CA ILE A 870 17.71 -5.14 3.98
C ILE A 870 18.52 -5.64 5.18
N LEU A 871 19.82 -5.32 5.21
CA LEU A 871 20.71 -5.66 6.30
C LEU A 871 20.77 -4.49 7.27
N ILE A 872 20.56 -4.72 8.56
CA ILE A 872 20.76 -3.72 9.61
C ILE A 872 21.93 -4.15 10.48
N PHE A 873 22.92 -3.27 10.62
CA PHE A 873 24.13 -3.45 11.41
C PHE A 873 24.06 -2.60 12.69
N GLY A 874 24.31 -3.22 13.85
CA GLY A 874 24.35 -2.56 15.15
C GLY A 874 25.75 -2.49 15.78
N ASN A 875 25.96 -1.49 16.65
CA ASN A 875 27.14 -1.39 17.51
C ASN A 875 27.10 -2.35 18.73
N THR A 876 26.03 -3.13 18.89
CA THR A 876 25.87 -4.09 19.98
C THR A 876 26.59 -5.40 19.67
N VAL A 877 27.67 -5.65 20.41
CA VAL A 877 28.19 -7.01 20.67
C VAL A 877 27.09 -7.79 21.44
N PRO A 878 26.85 -9.08 21.13
CA PRO A 878 25.89 -9.91 21.85
C PRO A 878 26.36 -10.32 23.26
#